data_AF-A0A969Q8D8-F1
#
_entry.id   AF-A0A969Q8D8-F1
#
_cell.length_a   1.000
_cell.length_b   1.000
_cell.length_c   1.000
_cell.angle_alpha   90.00
_cell.angle_beta   90.00
_cell.angle_gamma   90.00
#
_symmetry.space_group_name_H-M   'P 1'
#
loop_
_entity.id
_entity.type
_entity.pdbx_description
1 polymer ?
#
loop_
_entity_poly.entity_id
_entity_poly.type
_entity_poly.pdbx_seq_one_letter_code
_entity_poly.pdbx_strand_id
1 'polypeptide(L)'
;MTDISKLPGLSSLWAESLGDPRICVAVLDGPVDRSHPSFNGAQLDRIPTLVSETAGGGIMSMHGTHITSIIFGQDDRPVRGIAPNCRGLIVPVFSDDRQGPLSQLDLARAIERAVEHGANVINISGGQLSRSGEAEPMLVKAVRLCNDSGVLIVAAAGNDACQCLHVPAALPSVLAVGAMDARGLPFDFSNWGETYQTQGILAPGENILGAMPGGGTAPKSGTSFATPIVSGIVALLMSIQLQRGEKPDSHAIRDAILQSALPCNSTSASDCRRFLVGSLNIPGAYALVTKGVRKEMSDRLEITWIQPSEAHPADTAVQSQPEGSPVDSEAVAVPRTAVATMAVPSAPMRSNGTTAVNNRTAAYVTPSQVVPSEGCGCNNGSKQLVYALGTLNYDFGSEARRDSFMQLMPDVTQLEGIPYPPSDSALRPQPEPIPFSPNPHDALQMVRYLAGFPTRNFQSPANTIPANYAPNYQYLANPSEAGSLIWTLNMELTPIYAIAPEGPYANLIYDRLVSALAGQLLQRPIPDNFVGGINGDAYQQARTTFSNNFVSRVSIPGYLTGKTITLFSGQVVPVITPQLRGLYAWHTEILVENAIATAPEEEITRLRDALTGFLDRIFFDLRNLGTTSADRALNYAATNAFQTTSVLRQATGQGMQLDTINVERSPFCRMDSDCWDVRLTFFDPDNNRRARRVYRFTIDVSDIMPVTVGDVRSWPIS
;
A
#
# COMPACT_ATOMS: atom_id res chain seq x y z
N MET A 1 -2.76 11.77 -33.79
CA MET A 1 -3.29 12.94 -33.06
C MET A 1 -4.73 12.63 -32.71
N THR A 2 -5.06 12.63 -31.42
CA THR A 2 -6.34 12.12 -30.95
C THR A 2 -7.32 13.27 -30.85
N ASP A 3 -8.35 13.19 -31.68
CA ASP A 3 -9.42 14.19 -31.74
C ASP A 3 -10.46 13.88 -30.67
N ILE A 4 -10.40 14.63 -29.56
CA ILE A 4 -11.27 14.45 -28.39
C ILE A 4 -12.75 14.57 -28.77
N SER A 5 -13.11 15.34 -29.81
CA SER A 5 -14.51 15.48 -30.26
C SER A 5 -15.12 14.17 -30.77
N LYS A 6 -14.29 13.18 -31.11
CA LYS A 6 -14.70 11.87 -31.64
C LYS A 6 -14.85 10.79 -30.57
N LEU A 7 -14.74 11.13 -29.28
CA LEU A 7 -14.97 10.17 -28.20
C LEU A 7 -16.45 9.73 -28.18
N PRO A 8 -16.74 8.42 -28.13
CA PRO A 8 -18.12 7.91 -28.14
C PRO A 8 -18.97 8.55 -27.05
N GLY A 9 -20.05 9.23 -27.45
CA GLY A 9 -20.98 9.91 -26.56
C GLY A 9 -20.62 11.34 -26.14
N LEU A 10 -19.39 11.84 -26.38
CA LEU A 10 -19.04 13.20 -25.97
C LEU A 10 -19.82 14.27 -26.75
N SER A 11 -20.02 14.06 -28.05
CA SER A 11 -20.84 14.96 -28.88
C SER A 11 -22.30 15.02 -28.43
N SER A 12 -22.87 13.90 -27.96
CA SER A 12 -24.19 13.85 -27.35
C SER A 12 -24.21 14.58 -26.00
N LEU A 13 -23.17 14.42 -25.18
CA LEU A 13 -23.05 15.09 -23.89
C LEU A 13 -22.92 16.62 -24.06
N TRP A 14 -22.18 17.07 -25.07
CA TRP A 14 -22.07 18.48 -25.45
C TRP A 14 -23.36 19.09 -26.02
N ALA A 15 -24.25 18.27 -26.60
CA ALA A 15 -25.57 18.73 -27.05
C ALA A 15 -26.52 19.01 -25.88
N GLU A 16 -26.31 18.34 -24.75
CA GLU A 16 -27.03 18.59 -23.48
C GLU A 16 -26.39 19.76 -22.71
N SER A 17 -25.06 19.78 -22.60
CA SER A 17 -24.34 20.77 -21.79
C SER A 17 -22.88 20.97 -22.21
N LEU A 18 -22.43 22.23 -22.22
CA LEU A 18 -21.02 22.63 -22.32
C LEU A 18 -20.41 22.98 -20.94
N GLY A 19 -21.16 22.71 -19.86
CA GLY A 19 -20.83 23.09 -18.49
C GLY A 19 -21.78 24.16 -17.93
N ASP A 20 -21.86 24.22 -16.60
CA ASP A 20 -22.60 25.22 -15.85
C ASP A 20 -21.62 25.98 -14.93
N PRO A 21 -21.64 27.34 -14.86
CA PRO A 21 -20.69 28.10 -14.06
C PRO A 21 -20.82 27.90 -12.54
N ARG A 22 -21.89 27.24 -12.08
CA ARG A 22 -22.05 26.79 -10.69
C ARG A 22 -21.23 25.53 -10.38
N ILE A 23 -20.78 24.79 -11.40
CA ILE A 23 -19.83 23.68 -11.25
C ILE A 23 -18.42 24.23 -11.35
N CYS A 24 -17.63 23.93 -10.32
CA CYS A 24 -16.28 24.42 -10.17
C CYS A 24 -15.27 23.27 -10.21
N VAL A 25 -14.30 23.34 -11.11
CA VAL A 25 -13.23 22.34 -11.27
C VAL A 25 -11.90 22.97 -10.87
N ALA A 26 -11.23 22.44 -9.87
CA ALA A 26 -9.88 22.86 -9.51
C ALA A 26 -8.82 22.04 -10.27
N VAL A 27 -7.79 22.71 -10.75
CA VAL A 27 -6.62 22.10 -11.40
C VAL A 27 -5.41 22.33 -10.49
N LEU A 28 -4.96 21.24 -9.87
CA LEU A 28 -3.80 21.21 -8.98
C LEU A 28 -2.60 20.72 -9.78
N ASP A 29 -1.89 21.68 -10.38
CA ASP A 29 -0.82 21.44 -11.36
C ASP A 29 0.24 22.57 -11.28
N GLY A 30 0.96 22.87 -12.37
CA GLY A 30 1.88 24.02 -12.46
C GLY A 30 1.20 25.35 -12.86
N PRO A 31 1.96 26.45 -12.98
CA PRO A 31 1.40 27.80 -13.21
C PRO A 31 0.83 27.97 -14.63
N VAL A 32 -0.44 28.35 -14.76
CA VAL A 32 -1.14 28.42 -16.05
C VAL A 32 -0.95 29.77 -16.75
N ASP A 33 -0.60 29.74 -18.04
CA ASP A 33 -0.69 30.92 -18.92
C ASP A 33 -2.15 31.27 -19.23
N ARG A 34 -2.78 32.04 -18.34
CA ARG A 34 -4.14 32.58 -18.51
C ARG A 34 -4.27 33.59 -19.66
N SER A 35 -3.18 34.01 -20.31
CA SER A 35 -3.23 34.88 -21.49
C SER A 35 -3.36 34.11 -22.81
N HIS A 36 -3.23 32.78 -22.77
CA HIS A 36 -3.34 31.93 -23.94
C HIS A 36 -4.71 32.06 -24.65
N PRO A 37 -4.76 32.20 -25.99
CA PRO A 37 -6.02 32.41 -26.72
C PRO A 37 -7.12 31.37 -26.48
N SER A 38 -6.79 30.14 -26.08
CA SER A 38 -7.75 29.09 -25.71
C SER A 38 -8.58 29.42 -24.47
N PHE A 39 -8.14 30.35 -23.61
CA PHE A 39 -8.86 30.76 -22.41
C PHE A 39 -9.70 32.04 -22.59
N ASN A 40 -9.73 32.63 -23.80
CA ASN A 40 -10.48 33.86 -24.09
C ASN A 40 -12.01 33.63 -24.06
N GLY A 41 -12.57 33.67 -22.85
CA GLY A 41 -13.98 33.39 -22.50
C GLY A 41 -14.13 32.57 -21.20
N ALA A 42 -13.08 31.85 -20.79
CA ALA A 42 -13.12 30.91 -19.67
C ALA A 42 -13.13 31.60 -18.30
N GLN A 43 -13.95 31.09 -17.37
CA GLN A 43 -14.07 31.60 -16.00
C GLN A 43 -12.98 31.00 -15.09
N LEU A 44 -11.72 31.37 -15.32
CA LEU A 44 -10.55 30.86 -14.59
C LEU A 44 -10.09 31.81 -13.49
N ASP A 45 -10.34 31.45 -12.23
CA ASP A 45 -9.73 32.07 -11.06
C ASP A 45 -8.38 31.39 -10.72
N ARG A 46 -7.56 32.02 -9.86
CA ARG A 46 -6.31 31.45 -9.33
C ARG A 46 -6.23 31.62 -7.82
N ILE A 47 -5.89 30.55 -7.10
CA ILE A 47 -5.67 30.55 -5.65
C ILE A 47 -4.17 30.70 -5.37
N PRO A 48 -3.73 31.62 -4.48
CA PRO A 48 -2.35 31.69 -4.02
C PRO A 48 -1.93 30.47 -3.20
N THR A 49 -0.72 29.98 -3.41
CA THR A 49 -0.12 28.85 -2.68
C THR A 49 1.31 29.19 -2.24
N LEU A 50 2.06 28.24 -1.68
CA LEU A 50 3.48 28.41 -1.34
C LEU A 50 4.42 28.23 -2.55
N VAL A 51 3.86 28.13 -3.76
CA VAL A 51 4.54 27.76 -5.01
C VAL A 51 4.63 28.99 -5.92
N SER A 52 5.74 29.10 -6.66
CA SER A 52 6.04 30.25 -7.53
C SER A 52 4.87 30.61 -8.46
N GLU A 53 4.53 31.90 -8.52
CA GLU A 53 3.24 32.39 -9.03
C GLU A 53 3.15 32.47 -10.56
N THR A 54 4.30 32.66 -11.23
CA THR A 54 4.38 33.10 -12.62
C THR A 54 4.58 31.93 -13.58
N ALA A 55 3.77 31.88 -14.64
CA ALA A 55 4.00 31.04 -15.81
C ALA A 55 5.26 31.53 -16.55
N GLY A 56 6.41 30.89 -16.30
CA GLY A 56 7.71 31.26 -16.88
C GLY A 56 8.01 30.55 -18.20
N GLY A 57 7.13 29.66 -18.66
CA GLY A 57 7.38 28.74 -19.76
C GLY A 57 8.20 27.51 -19.34
N GLY A 58 8.37 27.26 -18.04
CA GLY A 58 9.00 26.05 -17.52
C GLY A 58 8.14 24.80 -17.76
N ILE A 59 8.70 23.64 -17.41
CA ILE A 59 8.06 22.34 -17.72
C ILE A 59 6.71 22.18 -17.02
N MET A 60 6.57 22.71 -15.80
CA MET A 60 5.35 22.64 -15.01
C MET A 60 4.28 23.63 -15.49
N SER A 61 4.66 24.81 -15.96
CA SER A 61 3.75 25.76 -16.62
C SER A 61 3.30 25.26 -17.99
N MET A 62 4.20 24.65 -18.77
CA MET A 62 3.83 23.92 -19.99
C MET A 62 2.81 22.81 -19.70
N HIS A 63 3.00 22.07 -18.61
CA HIS A 63 2.09 21.01 -18.18
C HIS A 63 0.73 21.58 -17.74
N GLY A 64 0.69 22.43 -16.73
CA GLY A 64 -0.56 22.99 -16.17
C GLY A 64 -1.38 23.78 -17.20
N THR A 65 -0.74 24.50 -18.11
CA THR A 65 -1.42 25.20 -19.22
C THR A 65 -2.09 24.20 -20.19
N HIS A 66 -1.41 23.10 -20.50
CA HIS A 66 -1.95 22.03 -21.35
C HIS A 66 -3.14 21.33 -20.68
N ILE A 67 -2.97 20.88 -19.43
CA ILE A 67 -4.02 20.24 -18.62
C ILE A 67 -5.27 21.13 -18.49
N THR A 68 -5.08 22.41 -18.15
CA THR A 68 -6.18 23.37 -18.00
C THR A 68 -6.92 23.59 -19.32
N SER A 69 -6.24 23.57 -20.46
CA SER A 69 -6.87 23.73 -21.78
C SER A 69 -7.72 22.54 -22.21
N ILE A 70 -7.38 21.32 -21.79
CA ILE A 70 -8.22 20.13 -22.04
C ILE A 70 -9.57 20.24 -21.31
N ILE A 71 -9.61 20.90 -20.15
CA ILE A 71 -10.87 21.13 -19.40
C ILE A 71 -11.61 22.36 -19.97
N PHE A 72 -10.99 23.54 -19.99
CA PHE A 72 -11.68 24.83 -20.16
C PHE A 72 -11.42 25.54 -21.50
N GLY A 73 -10.71 24.91 -22.45
CA GLY A 73 -10.46 25.49 -23.77
C GLY A 73 -11.78 25.89 -24.45
N GLN A 74 -11.93 27.18 -24.76
CA GLN A 74 -13.19 27.72 -25.28
C GLN A 74 -13.45 27.24 -26.71
N ASP A 75 -14.73 27.24 -27.11
CA ASP A 75 -15.08 26.87 -28.49
C ASP A 75 -14.58 27.92 -29.50
N ASP A 76 -14.37 27.50 -30.75
CA ASP A 76 -13.73 28.30 -31.81
C ASP A 76 -12.33 28.87 -31.45
N ARG A 77 -11.61 28.23 -30.51
CA ARG A 77 -10.21 28.54 -30.15
C ARG A 77 -9.24 27.41 -30.54
N PRO A 78 -7.90 27.61 -30.46
CA PRO A 78 -6.92 26.56 -30.81
C PRO A 78 -7.01 25.26 -30.01
N VAL A 79 -7.71 25.25 -28.87
CA VAL A 79 -8.05 24.04 -28.10
C VAL A 79 -9.50 24.15 -27.64
N ARG A 80 -10.35 23.22 -28.07
CA ARG A 80 -11.70 23.00 -27.54
C ARG A 80 -11.62 22.00 -26.39
N GLY A 81 -11.89 22.46 -25.18
CA GLY A 81 -11.91 21.65 -23.96
C GLY A 81 -13.24 20.92 -23.76
N ILE A 82 -13.29 20.06 -22.74
CA ILE A 82 -14.47 19.26 -22.40
C ILE A 82 -15.58 20.12 -21.79
N ALA A 83 -15.27 21.00 -20.83
CA ALA A 83 -16.23 21.71 -20.01
C ALA A 83 -15.97 23.23 -19.99
N PRO A 84 -16.00 23.91 -21.17
CA PRO A 84 -15.61 25.31 -21.32
C PRO A 84 -16.44 26.30 -20.48
N ASN A 85 -17.69 25.95 -20.13
CA ASN A 85 -18.58 26.85 -19.40
C ASN A 85 -18.59 26.61 -17.87
N CYS A 86 -17.82 25.65 -17.37
CA CYS A 86 -17.61 25.46 -15.92
C CYS A 86 -16.63 26.52 -15.37
N ARG A 87 -16.72 26.82 -14.07
CA ARG A 87 -15.75 27.66 -13.38
C ARG A 87 -14.47 26.87 -13.10
N GLY A 88 -13.30 27.50 -13.28
CA GLY A 88 -12.00 26.90 -13.00
C GLY A 88 -11.26 27.55 -11.83
N LEU A 89 -10.61 26.74 -11.00
CA LEU A 89 -9.67 27.18 -9.96
C LEU A 89 -8.26 26.68 -10.30
N ILE A 90 -7.34 27.58 -10.62
CA ILE A 90 -5.92 27.24 -10.83
C ILE A 90 -5.22 27.26 -9.47
N VAL A 91 -4.65 26.14 -9.03
CA VAL A 91 -4.04 25.99 -7.70
C VAL A 91 -2.62 25.40 -7.85
N PRO A 92 -1.56 26.24 -7.95
CA PRO A 92 -0.22 25.74 -8.23
C PRO A 92 0.34 24.86 -7.11
N VAL A 93 0.65 23.60 -7.42
CA VAL A 93 1.34 22.63 -6.55
C VAL A 93 2.74 22.27 -7.07
N PHE A 94 3.00 22.51 -8.36
CA PHE A 94 4.33 22.40 -8.96
C PHE A 94 4.85 23.79 -9.36
N SER A 95 6.12 24.09 -9.08
CA SER A 95 6.79 25.32 -9.53
C SER A 95 7.61 25.07 -10.79
N ASP A 96 7.68 26.03 -11.71
CA ASP A 96 8.60 25.98 -12.86
C ASP A 96 10.07 25.79 -12.43
N ASP A 97 10.44 26.37 -11.27
CA ASP A 97 11.82 26.41 -10.77
C ASP A 97 12.26 25.14 -10.00
N ARG A 98 11.35 24.18 -9.73
CA ARG A 98 11.68 22.92 -9.03
C ARG A 98 11.17 21.73 -9.83
N GLN A 99 12.08 20.84 -10.21
CA GLN A 99 11.75 19.54 -10.79
C GLN A 99 11.93 18.47 -9.71
N GLY A 100 10.82 18.00 -9.16
CA GLY A 100 10.79 17.02 -8.08
C GLY A 100 9.39 16.44 -7.86
N PRO A 101 9.26 15.38 -7.04
CA PRO A 101 7.97 14.72 -6.80
C PRO A 101 6.97 15.65 -6.10
N LEU A 102 5.68 15.36 -6.29
CA LEU A 102 4.59 16.12 -5.69
C LEU A 102 4.62 16.01 -4.15
N SER A 103 4.92 17.12 -3.49
CA SER A 103 4.86 17.27 -2.02
C SER A 103 3.46 16.91 -1.51
N GLN A 104 3.33 15.83 -0.74
CA GLN A 104 2.03 15.39 -0.21
C GLN A 104 1.42 16.41 0.75
N LEU A 105 2.25 17.12 1.51
CA LEU A 105 1.85 18.22 2.38
C LEU A 105 1.30 19.42 1.59
N ASP A 106 2.00 19.87 0.54
CA ASP A 106 1.53 21.02 -0.25
C ASP A 106 0.35 20.65 -1.15
N LEU A 107 0.26 19.40 -1.59
CA LEU A 107 -0.93 18.84 -2.20
C LEU A 107 -2.12 18.80 -1.23
N ALA A 108 -1.92 18.32 0.01
CA ALA A 108 -2.98 18.30 1.03
C ALA A 108 -3.52 19.71 1.31
N ARG A 109 -2.62 20.70 1.46
CA ARG A 109 -2.98 22.12 1.59
C ARG A 109 -3.74 22.64 0.37
N ALA A 110 -3.30 22.31 -0.85
CA ALA A 110 -3.96 22.74 -2.08
C ALA A 110 -5.35 22.09 -2.25
N ILE A 111 -5.54 20.85 -1.80
CA ILE A 111 -6.83 20.18 -1.73
C ILE A 111 -7.75 20.89 -0.72
N GLU A 112 -7.28 21.14 0.51
CA GLU A 112 -8.03 21.90 1.52
C GLU A 112 -8.44 23.28 0.98
N ARG A 113 -7.53 24.02 0.33
CA ARG A 113 -7.83 25.30 -0.34
C ARG A 113 -8.84 25.19 -1.48
N ALA A 114 -8.79 24.14 -2.30
CA ALA A 114 -9.74 23.95 -3.39
C ALA A 114 -11.17 23.71 -2.86
N VAL A 115 -11.31 22.93 -1.78
CA VAL A 115 -12.61 22.73 -1.09
C VAL A 115 -13.11 24.04 -0.50
N GLU A 116 -12.26 24.81 0.20
CA GLU A 116 -12.63 26.14 0.74
C GLU A 116 -13.17 27.11 -0.32
N HIS A 117 -12.66 27.04 -1.56
CA HIS A 117 -13.05 27.92 -2.67
C HIS A 117 -14.19 27.36 -3.54
N GLY A 118 -14.81 26.26 -3.10
CA GLY A 118 -16.03 25.69 -3.66
C GLY A 118 -15.83 24.73 -4.84
N ALA A 119 -14.67 24.08 -4.97
CA ALA A 119 -14.47 23.04 -5.98
C ALA A 119 -15.45 21.87 -5.80
N ASN A 120 -16.06 21.39 -6.89
CA ASN A 120 -16.84 20.14 -6.94
C ASN A 120 -16.03 18.98 -7.51
N VAL A 121 -15.04 19.30 -8.36
CA VAL A 121 -14.08 18.35 -8.92
C VAL A 121 -12.67 18.88 -8.71
N ILE A 122 -11.74 18.01 -8.35
CA ILE A 122 -10.32 18.32 -8.16
C ILE A 122 -9.50 17.43 -9.11
N ASN A 123 -8.93 18.04 -10.15
CA ASN A 123 -8.06 17.39 -11.12
C ASN A 123 -6.60 17.43 -10.64
N ILE A 124 -5.98 16.26 -10.49
CA ILE A 124 -4.57 16.12 -10.09
C ILE A 124 -3.86 15.29 -11.16
N SER A 125 -3.29 15.97 -12.17
CA SER A 125 -2.62 15.34 -13.32
C SER A 125 -1.19 14.85 -13.00
N GLY A 126 -0.96 14.42 -11.76
CA GLY A 126 0.30 13.91 -11.25
C GLY A 126 0.10 13.19 -9.91
N GLY A 127 1.21 12.78 -9.29
CA GLY A 127 1.21 12.06 -8.02
C GLY A 127 2.61 11.66 -7.60
N GLN A 128 2.75 11.09 -6.41
CA GLN A 128 4.01 10.50 -5.92
C GLN A 128 3.90 8.97 -5.93
N LEU A 129 4.92 8.28 -6.44
CA LEU A 129 5.04 6.83 -6.43
C LEU A 129 5.06 6.30 -4.98
N SER A 130 4.17 5.36 -4.67
CA SER A 130 4.02 4.69 -3.38
C SER A 130 3.99 3.18 -3.58
N ARG A 131 4.78 2.44 -2.80
CA ARG A 131 4.94 0.99 -2.98
C ARG A 131 3.70 0.18 -2.58
N SER A 132 2.90 0.70 -1.64
CA SER A 132 1.68 0.08 -1.10
C SER A 132 0.41 0.89 -1.36
N GLY A 133 0.53 2.10 -1.92
CA GLY A 133 -0.58 3.07 -2.04
C GLY A 133 -0.82 3.90 -0.78
N GLU A 134 -0.03 3.71 0.27
CA GLU A 134 -0.02 4.54 1.48
C GLU A 134 0.44 5.98 1.18
N ALA A 135 -0.13 6.93 1.93
CA ALA A 135 0.15 8.36 1.87
C ALA A 135 0.33 8.95 3.28
N GLU A 136 0.91 10.15 3.35
CA GLU A 136 1.02 10.93 4.59
C GLU A 136 -0.36 11.19 5.21
N PRO A 137 -0.51 11.16 6.56
CA PRO A 137 -1.80 11.35 7.23
C PRO A 137 -2.53 12.65 6.86
N MET A 138 -1.80 13.71 6.50
CA MET A 138 -2.41 14.98 6.04
C MET A 138 -3.03 14.84 4.66
N LEU A 139 -2.43 14.11 3.72
CA LEU A 139 -3.03 13.85 2.41
C LEU A 139 -4.24 12.91 2.52
N VAL A 140 -4.15 11.87 3.38
CA VAL A 140 -5.31 11.00 3.69
C VAL A 140 -6.47 11.81 4.29
N LYS A 141 -6.18 12.75 5.19
CA LYS A 141 -7.17 13.68 5.78
C LYS A 141 -7.79 14.60 4.71
N ALA A 142 -6.98 15.17 3.82
CA ALA A 142 -7.46 16.06 2.76
C ALA A 142 -8.33 15.33 1.73
N VAL A 143 -7.99 14.10 1.34
CA VAL A 143 -8.85 13.24 0.51
C VAL A 143 -10.18 12.92 1.21
N ARG A 144 -10.15 12.61 2.51
CA ARG A 144 -11.39 12.40 3.28
C ARG A 144 -12.25 13.67 3.35
N LEU A 145 -11.66 14.85 3.53
CA LEU A 145 -12.40 16.12 3.50
C LEU A 145 -13.18 16.29 2.19
N CYS A 146 -12.58 15.93 1.05
CA CYS A 146 -13.28 15.96 -0.25
C CYS A 146 -14.45 14.98 -0.30
N ASN A 147 -14.23 13.72 0.09
CA ASN A 147 -15.27 12.69 0.17
C ASN A 147 -16.48 13.15 0.98
N ASP A 148 -16.21 13.68 2.18
CA ASP A 148 -17.22 14.09 3.16
C ASP A 148 -17.91 15.41 2.75
N SER A 149 -17.26 16.23 1.92
CA SER A 149 -17.81 17.49 1.36
C SER A 149 -18.56 17.31 0.03
N GLY A 150 -18.53 16.12 -0.58
CA GLY A 150 -19.13 15.86 -1.89
C GLY A 150 -18.30 16.39 -3.07
N VAL A 151 -16.97 16.33 -2.96
CA VAL A 151 -16.00 16.79 -3.95
C VAL A 151 -15.24 15.60 -4.52
N LEU A 152 -15.31 15.39 -5.85
CA LEU A 152 -14.61 14.26 -6.49
C LEU A 152 -13.17 14.62 -6.84
N ILE A 153 -12.21 13.87 -6.30
CA ILE A 153 -10.82 13.92 -6.76
C ILE A 153 -10.66 12.95 -7.94
N VAL A 154 -10.09 13.44 -9.04
CA VAL A 154 -9.74 12.68 -10.24
C VAL A 154 -8.23 12.81 -10.46
N ALA A 155 -7.50 11.70 -10.46
CA ALA A 155 -6.03 11.72 -10.39
C ALA A 155 -5.35 10.71 -11.33
N ALA A 156 -4.17 11.09 -11.84
CA ALA A 156 -3.37 10.29 -12.76
C ALA A 156 -2.78 9.03 -12.08
N ALA A 157 -2.89 7.87 -12.74
CA ALA A 157 -2.37 6.61 -12.22
C ALA A 157 -0.82 6.52 -12.15
N GLY A 158 -0.12 7.36 -12.93
CA GLY A 158 1.34 7.38 -13.11
C GLY A 158 1.77 6.88 -14.50
N ASN A 159 3.07 6.97 -14.82
CA ASN A 159 3.63 6.75 -16.18
C ASN A 159 4.92 5.90 -16.14
N ASP A 160 5.03 5.00 -15.17
CA ASP A 160 6.25 4.35 -14.69
C ASP A 160 6.36 2.90 -15.21
N ALA A 161 5.42 2.49 -16.07
CA ALA A 161 5.34 1.19 -16.74
C ALA A 161 5.20 -0.04 -15.83
N CYS A 162 4.79 0.14 -14.56
CA CYS A 162 4.78 -0.92 -13.56
C CYS A 162 3.39 -1.25 -12.97
N GLN A 163 3.30 -2.43 -12.33
CA GLN A 163 2.24 -2.75 -11.38
C GLN A 163 2.51 -2.00 -10.06
N CYS A 164 2.20 -0.70 -10.04
CA CYS A 164 2.64 0.24 -9.02
C CYS A 164 1.61 1.37 -8.84
N LEU A 165 1.64 2.03 -7.68
CA LEU A 165 0.59 2.93 -7.22
C LEU A 165 1.12 4.35 -7.01
N HIS A 166 0.32 5.36 -7.35
CA HIS A 166 0.61 6.77 -7.10
C HIS A 166 -0.40 7.33 -6.11
N VAL A 167 0.05 8.13 -5.15
CA VAL A 167 -0.83 8.94 -4.30
C VAL A 167 -0.97 10.33 -4.91
N PRO A 168 -2.20 10.89 -4.97
CA PRO A 168 -3.42 10.43 -4.29
C PRO A 168 -4.27 9.41 -5.07
N ALA A 169 -3.95 9.06 -6.32
CA ALA A 169 -4.80 8.18 -7.16
C ALA A 169 -5.13 6.80 -6.53
N ALA A 170 -4.24 6.27 -5.68
CA ALA A 170 -4.42 5.01 -4.96
C ALA A 170 -5.16 5.16 -3.61
N LEU A 171 -5.55 6.36 -3.19
CA LEU A 171 -6.29 6.57 -1.94
C LEU A 171 -7.79 6.31 -2.14
N PRO A 172 -8.50 5.77 -1.13
CA PRO A 172 -9.94 5.54 -1.22
C PRO A 172 -10.73 6.80 -1.59
N SER A 173 -11.91 6.62 -2.19
CA SER A 173 -12.79 7.66 -2.77
C SER A 173 -12.27 8.40 -4.01
N VAL A 174 -10.96 8.38 -4.29
CA VAL A 174 -10.40 8.96 -5.52
C VAL A 174 -10.85 8.15 -6.75
N LEU A 175 -10.98 8.82 -7.91
CA LEU A 175 -11.12 8.20 -9.22
C LEU A 175 -9.76 8.23 -9.94
N ALA A 176 -9.14 7.07 -10.10
CA ALA A 176 -7.85 6.95 -10.78
C ALA A 176 -8.02 6.92 -12.32
N VAL A 177 -7.08 7.51 -13.05
CA VAL A 177 -7.13 7.57 -14.52
C VAL A 177 -5.83 7.04 -15.14
N GLY A 178 -5.94 5.90 -15.82
CA GLY A 178 -4.93 5.35 -16.71
C GLY A 178 -5.08 5.85 -18.15
N ALA A 179 -4.09 5.58 -18.99
CA ALA A 179 -4.00 6.09 -20.36
C ALA A 179 -4.17 4.96 -21.39
N MET A 180 -5.08 5.15 -22.34
CA MET A 180 -5.23 4.31 -23.53
C MET A 180 -4.91 5.04 -24.83
N ASP A 181 -4.56 4.26 -25.85
CA ASP A 181 -4.30 4.70 -27.22
C ASP A 181 -5.59 4.92 -28.03
N ALA A 182 -5.46 5.37 -29.28
CA ALA A 182 -6.58 5.56 -30.19
C ALA A 182 -7.32 4.27 -30.61
N ARG A 183 -6.85 3.08 -30.21
CA ARG A 183 -7.51 1.77 -30.40
C ARG A 183 -8.25 1.32 -29.13
N GLY A 184 -8.12 2.03 -28.02
CA GLY A 184 -8.68 1.66 -26.72
C GLY A 184 -7.82 0.68 -25.91
N LEU A 185 -6.55 0.49 -26.27
CA LEU A 185 -5.59 -0.36 -25.55
C LEU A 185 -4.78 0.47 -24.55
N PRO A 186 -4.51 -0.02 -23.32
CA PRO A 186 -3.65 0.67 -22.36
C PRO A 186 -2.24 0.88 -22.90
N PHE A 187 -1.65 2.03 -22.59
CA PHE A 187 -0.23 2.29 -22.85
C PHE A 187 0.68 1.46 -21.96
N ASP A 188 1.83 1.04 -22.49
CA ASP A 188 2.86 0.33 -21.73
C ASP A 188 3.40 1.11 -20.53
N PHE A 189 3.41 2.43 -20.59
CA PHE A 189 3.79 3.30 -19.47
C PHE A 189 2.69 3.45 -18.41
N SER A 190 1.41 3.19 -18.73
CA SER A 190 0.30 3.47 -17.83
C SER A 190 0.30 2.49 -16.66
N ASN A 191 0.52 2.98 -15.44
CA ASN A 191 0.57 2.14 -14.24
C ASN A 191 -0.76 1.41 -13.99
N TRP A 192 -0.66 0.21 -13.41
CA TRP A 192 -1.80 -0.62 -13.01
C TRP A 192 -1.60 -1.21 -11.62
N GLY A 193 -2.64 -1.77 -11.00
CA GLY A 193 -2.54 -2.33 -9.65
C GLY A 193 -3.86 -2.90 -9.16
N GLU A 194 -3.83 -3.61 -8.02
CA GLU A 194 -5.04 -4.18 -7.40
C GLU A 194 -6.00 -3.07 -6.94
N THR A 195 -5.48 -2.04 -6.27
CA THR A 195 -6.24 -0.84 -5.90
C THR A 195 -6.92 -0.20 -7.12
N TYR A 196 -6.18 0.02 -8.21
CA TYR A 196 -6.72 0.63 -9.42
C TYR A 196 -7.77 -0.25 -10.13
N GLN A 197 -7.72 -1.58 -10.01
CA GLN A 197 -8.77 -2.48 -10.50
C GLN A 197 -10.12 -2.33 -9.75
N THR A 198 -10.18 -1.52 -8.68
CA THR A 198 -11.43 -1.20 -7.96
C THR A 198 -11.91 0.24 -8.08
N GLN A 199 -11.03 1.18 -8.47
CA GLN A 199 -11.34 2.62 -8.48
C GLN A 199 -10.74 3.41 -9.65
N GLY A 200 -10.21 2.72 -10.68
CA GLY A 200 -9.57 3.35 -11.82
C GLY A 200 -10.19 2.99 -13.16
N ILE A 201 -10.11 3.90 -14.13
CA ILE A 201 -10.53 3.67 -15.52
C ILE A 201 -9.43 4.07 -16.52
N LEU A 202 -9.47 3.51 -17.72
CA LEU A 202 -8.70 4.03 -18.85
C LEU A 202 -9.44 5.16 -19.55
N ALA A 203 -8.75 6.27 -19.80
CA ALA A 203 -9.20 7.35 -20.66
C ALA A 203 -8.13 7.67 -21.74
N PRO A 204 -8.48 8.36 -22.84
CA PRO A 204 -7.56 8.60 -23.95
C PRO A 204 -6.34 9.41 -23.49
N GLY A 205 -5.15 8.84 -23.65
CA GLY A 205 -3.88 9.45 -23.22
C GLY A 205 -2.83 9.52 -24.33
N GLU A 206 -3.25 9.34 -25.59
CA GLU A 206 -2.38 9.44 -26.77
C GLU A 206 -2.54 10.79 -27.47
N ASN A 207 -1.44 11.50 -27.75
CA ASN A 207 -1.38 12.63 -28.70
C ASN A 207 -2.54 13.64 -28.53
N ILE A 208 -2.87 13.94 -27.26
CA ILE A 208 -3.94 14.83 -26.81
C ILE A 208 -3.51 16.27 -27.05
N LEU A 209 -4.34 17.04 -27.75
CA LEU A 209 -4.07 18.45 -28.02
C LEU A 209 -4.29 19.30 -26.76
N GLY A 210 -3.38 20.24 -26.52
CA GLY A 210 -3.54 21.26 -25.48
C GLY A 210 -2.65 22.48 -25.74
N ALA A 211 -2.90 23.52 -24.97
CA ALA A 211 -2.24 24.82 -25.03
C ALA A 211 -0.83 24.78 -24.45
N MET A 212 0.04 25.62 -24.98
CA MET A 212 1.41 25.83 -24.53
C MET A 212 1.61 27.32 -24.24
N PRO A 213 2.29 27.71 -23.14
CA PRO A 213 2.57 29.11 -22.82
C PRO A 213 3.11 29.90 -24.01
N GLY A 214 2.65 31.15 -24.17
CA GLY A 214 3.02 32.01 -25.30
C GLY A 214 2.19 31.82 -26.57
N GLY A 215 1.04 31.12 -26.50
CA GLY A 215 0.04 31.08 -27.56
C GLY A 215 0.08 29.87 -28.51
N GLY A 216 1.01 28.93 -28.31
CA GLY A 216 1.13 27.71 -29.12
C GLY A 216 0.23 26.56 -28.67
N THR A 217 0.18 25.47 -29.44
CA THR A 217 -0.51 24.23 -29.06
C THR A 217 0.32 23.01 -29.42
N ALA A 218 0.28 21.95 -28.61
CA ALA A 218 1.03 20.72 -28.87
C ALA A 218 0.23 19.45 -28.51
N PRO A 219 0.42 18.34 -29.25
CA PRO A 219 0.01 17.02 -28.78
C PRO A 219 0.93 16.53 -27.65
N LYS A 220 0.36 15.87 -26.64
CA LYS A 220 1.09 15.21 -25.54
C LYS A 220 0.47 13.83 -25.24
N SER A 221 1.23 12.95 -24.61
CA SER A 221 0.79 11.60 -24.22
C SER A 221 1.16 11.31 -22.77
N GLY A 222 0.32 10.57 -22.04
CA GLY A 222 0.49 10.30 -20.60
C GLY A 222 -0.84 10.25 -19.82
N THR A 223 -0.85 9.57 -18.67
CA THR A 223 -2.01 9.53 -17.75
C THR A 223 -2.43 10.92 -17.27
N SER A 224 -1.46 11.82 -17.12
CA SER A 224 -1.66 13.25 -16.84
C SER A 224 -2.62 13.94 -17.81
N PHE A 225 -2.61 13.57 -19.09
CA PHE A 225 -3.46 14.16 -20.15
C PHE A 225 -4.79 13.42 -20.34
N ALA A 226 -4.87 12.16 -19.90
CA ALA A 226 -6.12 11.40 -19.82
C ALA A 226 -7.00 11.87 -18.64
N THR A 227 -6.38 12.24 -17.51
CA THR A 227 -7.03 12.73 -16.29
C THR A 227 -8.00 13.91 -16.53
N PRO A 228 -7.63 15.03 -17.19
CA PRO A 228 -8.52 16.16 -17.42
C PRO A 228 -9.71 15.84 -18.34
N ILE A 229 -9.61 14.82 -19.20
CA ILE A 229 -10.75 14.37 -20.01
C ILE A 229 -11.85 13.82 -19.08
N VAL A 230 -11.47 12.98 -18.11
CA VAL A 230 -12.38 12.44 -17.10
C VAL A 230 -12.91 13.55 -16.19
N SER A 231 -12.03 14.44 -15.69
CA SER A 231 -12.43 15.58 -14.84
C SER A 231 -13.46 16.49 -15.51
N GLY A 232 -13.30 16.75 -16.82
CA GLY A 232 -14.27 17.50 -17.61
C GLY A 232 -15.60 16.76 -17.78
N ILE A 233 -15.59 15.45 -18.02
CA ILE A 233 -16.81 14.64 -18.18
C ILE A 233 -17.60 14.58 -16.86
N VAL A 234 -16.90 14.44 -15.72
CA VAL A 234 -17.52 14.56 -14.38
C VAL A 234 -18.22 15.93 -14.25
N ALA A 235 -17.54 17.02 -14.63
CA ALA A 235 -18.10 18.36 -14.53
C ALA A 235 -19.32 18.59 -15.45
N LEU A 236 -19.32 18.01 -16.65
CA LEU A 236 -20.49 18.00 -17.54
C LEU A 236 -21.67 17.21 -16.94
N LEU A 237 -21.42 16.04 -16.36
CA LEU A 237 -22.46 15.24 -15.70
C LEU A 237 -23.04 15.98 -14.48
N MET A 238 -22.22 16.63 -13.66
CA MET A 238 -22.69 17.51 -12.56
C MET A 238 -23.49 18.71 -13.07
N SER A 239 -23.10 19.29 -14.22
CA SER A 239 -23.81 20.40 -14.85
C SER A 239 -25.20 19.97 -15.35
N ILE A 240 -25.30 18.77 -15.92
CA ILE A 240 -26.56 18.17 -16.38
C ILE A 240 -27.49 17.86 -15.20
N GLN A 241 -26.96 17.39 -14.06
CA GLN A 241 -27.75 17.27 -12.82
C GLN A 241 -28.36 18.63 -12.41
N LEU A 242 -27.56 19.70 -12.34
CA LEU A 242 -28.06 21.04 -12.04
C LEU A 242 -29.10 21.56 -13.04
N GLN A 243 -28.94 21.28 -14.32
CA GLN A 243 -29.88 21.68 -15.38
C GLN A 243 -31.21 20.91 -15.29
N ARG A 244 -31.18 19.68 -14.78
CA ARG A 244 -32.36 18.86 -14.45
C ARG A 244 -33.02 19.22 -13.10
N GLY A 245 -32.43 20.15 -12.34
CA GLY A 245 -32.89 20.53 -10.99
C GLY A 245 -32.49 19.54 -9.89
N GLU A 246 -31.56 18.64 -10.18
CA GLU A 246 -30.95 17.72 -9.22
C GLU A 246 -29.76 18.40 -8.52
N LYS A 247 -29.39 17.90 -7.32
CA LYS A 247 -28.14 18.32 -6.66
C LYS A 247 -26.97 17.53 -7.28
N PRO A 248 -25.82 18.15 -7.59
CA PRO A 248 -24.60 17.44 -7.94
C PRO A 248 -24.23 16.38 -6.90
N ASP A 249 -23.96 15.17 -7.38
CA ASP A 249 -23.54 14.04 -6.55
C ASP A 249 -22.24 13.45 -7.09
N SER A 250 -21.14 13.77 -6.41
CA SER A 250 -19.78 13.28 -6.70
C SER A 250 -19.68 11.76 -6.68
N HIS A 251 -20.41 11.11 -5.77
CA HIS A 251 -20.32 9.68 -5.50
C HIS A 251 -21.14 8.90 -6.52
N ALA A 252 -22.38 9.35 -6.80
CA ALA A 252 -23.20 8.76 -7.87
C ALA A 252 -22.55 8.90 -9.26
N ILE A 253 -21.87 10.03 -9.55
CA ILE A 253 -21.15 10.20 -10.83
C ILE A 253 -19.89 9.33 -10.89
N ARG A 254 -19.09 9.29 -9.82
CA ARG A 254 -17.91 8.40 -9.72
C ARG A 254 -18.31 6.94 -9.96
N ASP A 255 -19.31 6.47 -9.24
CA ASP A 255 -19.72 5.08 -9.29
C ASP A 255 -20.44 4.75 -10.61
N ALA A 256 -21.17 5.69 -11.22
CA ALA A 256 -21.68 5.55 -12.59
C ALA A 256 -20.56 5.41 -13.63
N ILE A 257 -19.46 6.15 -13.49
CA ILE A 257 -18.29 6.03 -14.39
C ILE A 257 -17.60 4.67 -14.20
N LEU A 258 -17.43 4.20 -12.96
CA LEU A 258 -16.84 2.89 -12.67
C LEU A 258 -17.73 1.72 -13.15
N GLN A 259 -19.03 1.74 -12.83
CA GLN A 259 -19.98 0.68 -13.17
C GLN A 259 -20.28 0.57 -14.68
N SER A 260 -20.10 1.66 -15.44
CA SER A 260 -20.33 1.65 -16.89
C SER A 260 -19.07 1.37 -17.72
N ALA A 261 -17.89 1.36 -17.12
CA ALA A 261 -16.62 1.19 -17.82
C ALA A 261 -16.60 -0.09 -18.67
N LEU A 262 -16.11 0.01 -19.91
CA LEU A 262 -16.05 -1.10 -20.84
C LEU A 262 -14.93 -2.06 -20.40
N PRO A 263 -15.23 -3.31 -20.03
CA PRO A 263 -14.22 -4.24 -19.53
C PRO A 263 -13.25 -4.68 -20.65
N CYS A 264 -12.09 -5.18 -20.24
CA CYS A 264 -11.10 -5.75 -21.16
C CYS A 264 -11.69 -6.83 -22.06
N ASN A 265 -11.45 -6.75 -23.37
CA ASN A 265 -11.66 -7.86 -24.30
C ASN A 265 -10.35 -8.65 -24.46
N SER A 266 -10.30 -9.83 -23.83
CA SER A 266 -9.15 -10.76 -23.86
C SER A 266 -8.79 -11.30 -25.26
N THR A 267 -9.63 -11.08 -26.27
CA THR A 267 -9.31 -11.39 -27.68
C THR A 267 -8.39 -10.32 -28.31
N SER A 268 -8.23 -9.16 -27.66
CA SER A 268 -7.53 -7.98 -28.20
C SER A 268 -6.40 -7.44 -27.31
N ALA A 269 -6.28 -7.92 -26.08
CA ALA A 269 -5.29 -7.45 -25.11
C ALA A 269 -4.62 -8.62 -24.36
N SER A 270 -3.32 -8.49 -24.10
CA SER A 270 -2.48 -9.53 -23.48
C SER A 270 -2.54 -9.58 -21.96
N ASP A 271 -2.82 -8.46 -21.28
CA ASP A 271 -3.03 -8.40 -19.83
C ASP A 271 -4.22 -7.49 -19.49
N CYS A 272 -5.33 -8.10 -19.10
CA CYS A 272 -6.54 -7.36 -18.74
C CYS A 272 -6.42 -6.55 -17.44
N ARG A 273 -5.43 -6.83 -16.56
CA ARG A 273 -5.24 -6.07 -15.32
C ARG A 273 -4.86 -4.61 -15.58
N ARG A 274 -4.29 -4.34 -16.77
CA ARG A 274 -3.97 -2.99 -17.26
C ARG A 274 -5.20 -2.18 -17.69
N PHE A 275 -6.39 -2.79 -17.80
CA PHE A 275 -7.65 -2.05 -18.06
C PHE A 275 -8.24 -1.39 -16.81
N LEU A 276 -7.68 -1.65 -15.63
CA LEU A 276 -8.20 -1.20 -14.35
C LEU A 276 -9.62 -1.76 -14.15
N VAL A 277 -10.65 -0.95 -13.88
CA VAL A 277 -12.06 -1.41 -13.94
C VAL A 277 -12.53 -1.55 -15.40
N GLY A 278 -12.06 -0.68 -16.29
CA GLY A 278 -12.37 -0.69 -17.71
C GLY A 278 -12.10 0.64 -18.40
N SER A 279 -12.42 0.73 -19.69
CA SER A 279 -12.30 1.95 -20.49
C SER A 279 -13.54 2.86 -20.39
N LEU A 280 -13.31 4.16 -20.35
CA LEU A 280 -14.32 5.23 -20.22
C LEU A 280 -15.54 5.06 -21.16
N ASN A 281 -16.75 5.05 -20.58
CA ASN A 281 -18.02 4.87 -21.29
C ASN A 281 -18.99 6.05 -21.04
N ILE A 282 -18.91 7.11 -21.85
CA ILE A 282 -19.73 8.31 -21.67
C ILE A 282 -21.24 8.02 -21.78
N PRO A 283 -21.75 7.27 -22.78
CA PRO A 283 -23.17 6.92 -22.86
C PRO A 283 -23.65 6.10 -21.66
N GLY A 284 -22.83 5.16 -21.17
CA GLY A 284 -23.15 4.33 -20.01
C GLY A 284 -23.23 5.14 -18.72
N ALA A 285 -22.24 6.00 -18.47
CA ALA A 285 -22.22 6.89 -17.30
C ALA A 285 -23.41 7.87 -17.31
N TYR A 286 -23.65 8.55 -18.44
CA TYR A 286 -24.82 9.41 -18.63
C TYR A 286 -26.13 8.65 -18.39
N ALA A 287 -26.27 7.43 -18.92
CA ALA A 287 -27.48 6.62 -18.73
C ALA A 287 -27.67 6.13 -17.29
N LEU A 288 -26.62 5.97 -16.48
CA LEU A 288 -26.75 5.65 -15.05
C LEU A 288 -27.14 6.89 -14.24
N VAL A 289 -26.43 8.01 -14.41
CA VAL A 289 -26.73 9.29 -13.73
C VAL A 289 -28.17 9.74 -14.01
N THR A 290 -28.60 9.73 -15.27
CA THR A 290 -29.92 10.24 -15.67
C THR A 290 -31.10 9.31 -15.33
N LYS A 291 -30.86 8.03 -15.02
CA LYS A 291 -31.91 7.10 -14.57
C LYS A 291 -32.36 7.34 -13.13
N GLY A 292 -31.56 8.04 -12.30
CA GLY A 292 -31.87 8.31 -10.90
C GLY A 292 -33.16 9.11 -10.68
N VAL A 293 -33.60 9.90 -11.68
CA VAL A 293 -34.87 10.62 -11.64
C VAL A 293 -35.66 10.40 -12.93
N ARG A 294 -36.70 9.56 -12.85
CA ARG A 294 -37.89 9.70 -13.69
C ARG A 294 -39.12 9.68 -12.79
N LYS A 295 -39.51 10.87 -12.34
CA LYS A 295 -40.73 11.12 -11.57
C LYS A 295 -41.93 10.73 -12.43
N GLU A 296 -42.89 9.97 -11.89
CA GLU A 296 -44.07 9.57 -12.65
C GLU A 296 -44.93 10.79 -13.04
N MET A 297 -45.23 10.91 -14.34
CA MET A 297 -46.47 11.50 -14.82
C MET A 297 -46.74 10.99 -16.24
N SER A 298 -48.01 10.63 -16.52
CA SER A 298 -48.62 10.16 -17.79
C SER A 298 -47.71 10.08 -19.04
N ASP A 299 -47.65 8.95 -19.76
CA ASP A 299 -48.85 8.28 -20.26
C ASP A 299 -48.82 6.73 -20.30
N ARG A 300 -50.02 6.17 -20.49
CA ARG A 300 -50.28 4.74 -20.67
C ARG A 300 -49.57 4.16 -21.90
N LEU A 301 -48.94 3.00 -21.73
CA LEU A 301 -49.00 1.91 -22.70
C LEU A 301 -48.75 0.58 -21.98
N GLU A 302 -49.70 -0.35 -22.09
CA GLU A 302 -49.65 -1.66 -21.43
C GLU A 302 -48.70 -2.60 -22.19
N ILE A 303 -47.75 -3.22 -21.48
CA ILE A 303 -47.09 -4.45 -21.96
C ILE A 303 -47.10 -5.46 -20.82
N THR A 304 -47.84 -6.55 -21.04
CA THR A 304 -48.17 -7.57 -20.04
C THR A 304 -46.99 -8.49 -19.76
N TRP A 305 -46.63 -8.66 -18.48
CA TRP A 305 -45.70 -9.70 -18.05
C TRP A 305 -46.40 -11.07 -18.09
N ILE A 306 -46.01 -11.91 -19.06
CA ILE A 306 -46.47 -13.30 -19.16
C ILE A 306 -45.83 -14.11 -18.03
N GLN A 307 -46.66 -14.76 -17.21
CA GLN A 307 -46.22 -15.77 -16.24
C GLN A 307 -46.25 -17.17 -16.88
N PRO A 308 -45.35 -18.10 -16.48
CA PRO A 308 -45.41 -19.49 -16.93
C PRO A 308 -46.67 -20.19 -16.41
N SER A 309 -47.33 -20.98 -17.26
CA SER A 309 -48.52 -21.74 -16.89
C SER A 309 -48.16 -23.11 -16.32
N GLU A 310 -48.52 -23.38 -15.06
CA GLU A 310 -48.69 -24.76 -14.59
C GLU A 310 -50.00 -25.35 -15.15
N ALA A 311 -49.98 -26.63 -15.49
CA ALA A 311 -51.13 -27.32 -16.07
C ALA A 311 -51.78 -28.29 -15.06
N HIS A 312 -53.11 -28.25 -14.97
CA HIS A 312 -53.93 -29.25 -14.29
C HIS A 312 -54.95 -29.85 -15.27
N PRO A 313 -55.22 -31.17 -15.21
CA PRO A 313 -56.38 -31.76 -15.85
C PRO A 313 -57.36 -32.40 -14.83
N ALA A 314 -58.58 -31.84 -14.76
CA ALA A 314 -59.82 -32.50 -14.32
C ALA A 314 -59.92 -32.95 -12.82
N ASP A 315 -61.10 -33.20 -12.22
CA ASP A 315 -62.48 -33.18 -12.76
C ASP A 315 -63.57 -32.90 -11.69
N THR A 316 -64.81 -32.67 -12.14
CA THR A 316 -66.13 -32.86 -11.46
C THR A 316 -66.42 -32.41 -10.01
N ALA A 317 -66.99 -31.20 -9.89
CA ALA A 317 -68.41 -30.92 -9.51
C ALA A 317 -69.05 -31.22 -8.11
N VAL A 318 -70.20 -30.52 -7.90
CA VAL A 318 -71.32 -30.71 -6.92
C VAL A 318 -71.32 -29.82 -5.65
N GLN A 319 -72.53 -29.47 -5.21
CA GLN A 319 -72.90 -28.41 -4.23
C GLN A 319 -73.05 -28.94 -2.79
N SER A 320 -72.83 -28.10 -1.76
CA SER A 320 -73.90 -27.61 -0.83
C SER A 320 -73.38 -26.87 0.43
N GLN A 321 -74.29 -26.12 1.06
CA GLN A 321 -74.22 -25.38 2.35
C GLN A 321 -74.56 -26.34 3.54
N PRO A 322 -74.44 -26.01 4.87
CA PRO A 322 -74.67 -24.66 5.46
C PRO A 322 -73.90 -24.22 6.73
N GLU A 323 -74.09 -22.93 7.06
CA GLU A 323 -74.28 -22.25 8.39
C GLU A 323 -73.39 -22.52 9.63
N GLY A 324 -73.03 -21.43 10.34
CA GLY A 324 -72.59 -21.45 11.76
C GLY A 324 -71.84 -20.18 12.22
N SER A 325 -72.41 -19.39 13.13
CA SER A 325 -71.76 -18.25 13.84
C SER A 325 -72.33 -18.13 15.27
N PRO A 326 -71.56 -17.62 16.27
CA PRO A 326 -71.46 -16.18 16.57
C PRO A 326 -69.98 -15.70 16.73
N VAL A 327 -69.56 -14.43 16.61
CA VAL A 327 -69.97 -13.15 17.26
C VAL A 327 -69.62 -13.15 18.76
N ASP A 328 -68.78 -12.27 19.34
CA ASP A 328 -68.20 -10.97 18.92
C ASP A 328 -66.81 -10.76 19.61
N SER A 329 -66.04 -9.65 19.62
CA SER A 329 -66.19 -8.22 19.25
C SER A 329 -64.81 -7.51 19.06
N GLU A 330 -64.82 -6.17 18.94
CA GLU A 330 -63.73 -5.17 18.78
C GLU A 330 -62.86 -4.95 20.06
N ALA A 331 -61.81 -4.09 20.17
CA ALA A 331 -61.16 -3.02 19.37
C ALA A 331 -59.71 -2.80 19.96
N VAL A 332 -58.78 -1.91 19.54
CA VAL A 332 -58.58 -0.95 18.42
C VAL A 332 -57.04 -0.68 18.25
N ALA A 333 -56.58 0.15 17.28
CA ALA A 333 -55.15 0.41 17.00
C ALA A 333 -54.60 1.79 17.46
N VAL A 334 -53.26 1.92 17.59
CA VAL A 334 -52.52 3.21 17.82
C VAL A 334 -51.18 3.25 17.03
N PRO A 335 -50.82 4.39 16.38
CA PRO A 335 -49.60 4.53 15.56
C PRO A 335 -48.42 5.30 16.23
N ARG A 336 -47.45 5.74 15.41
CA ARG A 336 -46.09 6.23 15.72
C ARG A 336 -45.96 7.70 16.22
N THR A 337 -44.70 8.07 16.52
CA THR A 337 -44.06 9.42 16.46
C THR A 337 -44.32 10.40 17.63
N ALA A 338 -43.41 11.31 18.01
CA ALA A 338 -42.07 11.68 17.49
C ALA A 338 -41.09 12.06 18.62
N VAL A 339 -39.84 12.44 18.28
CA VAL A 339 -38.79 12.88 19.23
C VAL A 339 -38.31 14.30 18.87
N ALA A 340 -38.09 15.15 19.87
CA ALA A 340 -37.36 16.42 19.73
C ALA A 340 -36.47 16.73 20.95
N THR A 341 -35.24 17.15 20.66
CA THR A 341 -34.14 17.67 21.50
C THR A 341 -34.55 18.55 22.70
N MET A 342 -33.82 18.63 23.83
CA MET A 342 -32.52 19.32 23.94
C MET A 342 -31.76 19.11 25.29
N ALA A 343 -30.44 19.35 25.25
CA ALA A 343 -29.56 19.91 26.30
C ALA A 343 -29.25 19.16 27.62
N VAL A 344 -28.00 19.32 28.08
CA VAL A 344 -27.44 18.95 29.39
C VAL A 344 -26.48 20.08 29.81
N PRO A 345 -26.34 20.41 31.12
CA PRO A 345 -24.97 20.50 31.64
C PRO A 345 -24.77 20.07 33.11
N SER A 346 -23.52 19.73 33.43
CA SER A 346 -22.87 19.75 34.77
C SER A 346 -23.25 18.73 35.86
N ALA A 347 -22.23 18.35 36.63
CA ALA A 347 -22.21 17.43 37.80
C ALA A 347 -21.86 18.28 39.07
N PRO A 348 -21.40 17.76 40.26
CA PRO A 348 -21.04 16.38 40.66
C PRO A 348 -21.40 15.97 42.13
N MET A 349 -20.77 14.88 42.59
CA MET A 349 -20.40 14.48 43.99
C MET A 349 -21.15 13.39 44.80
N ARG A 350 -20.37 12.30 45.04
CA ARG A 350 -20.06 11.61 46.32
C ARG A 350 -21.11 10.81 47.14
N SER A 351 -20.80 9.51 47.21
CA SER A 351 -20.41 8.73 48.43
C SER A 351 -21.38 7.71 49.06
N ASN A 352 -20.78 6.54 49.40
CA ASN A 352 -21.18 5.48 50.35
C ASN A 352 -22.55 4.77 50.15
N GLY A 353 -22.70 3.47 50.40
CA GLY A 353 -21.74 2.41 50.76
C GLY A 353 -22.41 1.22 51.48
N THR A 354 -21.95 -0.02 51.25
CA THR A 354 -22.46 -1.32 51.83
C THR A 354 -23.93 -1.67 51.49
N THR A 355 -24.42 -2.92 51.51
CA THR A 355 -23.90 -4.23 52.01
C THR A 355 -24.41 -5.39 51.10
N ALA A 356 -23.88 -6.62 51.22
CA ALA A 356 -24.21 -7.76 50.34
C ALA A 356 -24.76 -9.01 51.09
N VAL A 357 -25.58 -9.84 50.42
CA VAL A 357 -25.90 -11.25 50.75
C VAL A 357 -26.08 -12.08 49.45
N ASN A 358 -25.82 -13.39 49.53
CA ASN A 358 -25.83 -14.42 48.47
C ASN A 358 -27.28 -14.83 48.02
N ASN A 359 -27.57 -15.76 47.09
CA ASN A 359 -26.85 -16.99 46.71
C ASN A 359 -27.36 -17.69 45.41
N ARG A 360 -26.43 -18.28 44.62
CA ARG A 360 -26.52 -19.45 43.69
C ARG A 360 -27.78 -19.74 42.84
N THR A 361 -27.57 -19.81 41.52
CA THR A 361 -27.47 -21.08 40.74
C THR A 361 -26.59 -20.84 39.49
N ALA A 362 -26.19 -21.88 38.74
CA ALA A 362 -25.07 -21.81 37.79
C ALA A 362 -25.36 -22.43 36.41
N ALA A 363 -24.67 -21.95 35.36
CA ALA A 363 -24.03 -22.80 34.35
C ALA A 363 -23.05 -22.01 33.42
N TYR A 364 -22.04 -22.72 32.92
CA TYR A 364 -21.07 -22.36 31.86
C TYR A 364 -20.04 -21.25 32.12
N VAL A 365 -18.84 -21.45 31.56
CA VAL A 365 -17.58 -20.76 31.91
C VAL A 365 -16.84 -20.34 30.64
N THR A 366 -16.41 -19.09 30.58
CA THR A 366 -15.47 -18.58 29.58
C THR A 366 -14.00 -18.77 30.03
N PRO A 367 -13.03 -18.93 29.11
CA PRO A 367 -11.62 -18.98 29.46
C PRO A 367 -11.17 -17.73 30.22
N SER A 368 -10.42 -17.92 31.31
CA SER A 368 -10.12 -16.86 32.27
C SER A 368 -9.13 -15.82 31.72
N GLN A 369 -9.41 -14.54 31.96
CA GLN A 369 -8.34 -13.54 31.99
C GLN A 369 -7.47 -13.79 33.22
N VAL A 370 -6.22 -14.18 33.02
CA VAL A 370 -5.20 -14.18 34.07
C VAL A 370 -4.54 -12.81 34.08
N VAL A 371 -5.02 -11.92 34.95
CA VAL A 371 -4.25 -10.74 35.35
C VAL A 371 -3.16 -11.24 36.32
N PRO A 372 -1.87 -11.04 36.03
CA PRO A 372 -0.82 -11.37 36.99
C PRO A 372 -0.97 -10.50 38.24
N SER A 373 -1.18 -11.13 39.40
CA SER A 373 -1.22 -10.43 40.68
C SER A 373 0.14 -9.84 41.05
N GLU A 374 0.14 -8.77 41.85
CA GLU A 374 1.36 -8.21 42.44
C GLU A 374 2.01 -9.20 43.42
N GLY A 375 2.84 -10.10 42.88
CA GLY A 375 3.65 -11.02 43.66
C GLY A 375 4.90 -10.33 44.21
N CYS A 376 4.85 -9.85 45.46
CA CYS A 376 6.06 -9.48 46.20
C CYS A 376 6.93 -10.73 46.48
N GLY A 377 7.77 -11.08 45.52
CA GLY A 377 8.76 -12.17 45.61
C GLY A 377 10.16 -11.64 45.31
N CYS A 378 11.11 -11.90 46.20
CA CYS A 378 12.45 -11.30 46.12
C CYS A 378 13.24 -11.82 44.91
N ASN A 379 13.60 -10.94 43.97
CA ASN A 379 14.65 -11.18 42.98
C ASN A 379 15.46 -9.90 42.72
N ASN A 380 16.79 -10.01 42.79
CA ASN A 380 17.71 -8.88 42.68
C ASN A 380 17.87 -8.39 41.23
N GLY A 381 17.11 -7.37 40.82
CA GLY A 381 17.42 -6.54 39.64
C GLY A 381 17.56 -7.28 38.30
N SER A 382 17.04 -8.50 38.20
CA SER A 382 17.18 -9.38 37.04
C SER A 382 16.37 -8.85 35.86
N LYS A 383 17.05 -8.21 34.90
CA LYS A 383 16.42 -7.71 33.67
C LYS A 383 15.77 -8.86 32.90
N GLN A 384 14.49 -8.72 32.54
CA GLN A 384 13.75 -9.77 31.85
C GLN A 384 14.35 -10.04 30.47
N LEU A 385 14.71 -11.29 30.21
CA LEU A 385 15.31 -11.72 28.95
C LEU A 385 14.32 -11.69 27.79
N VAL A 386 14.80 -11.39 26.60
CA VAL A 386 14.05 -11.52 25.35
C VAL A 386 14.93 -12.13 24.26
N TYR A 387 14.35 -13.03 23.46
CA TYR A 387 14.95 -13.53 22.23
C TYR A 387 13.88 -13.50 21.13
N ALA A 388 13.85 -12.41 20.35
CA ALA A 388 12.78 -12.12 19.40
C ALA A 388 13.23 -12.30 17.94
N LEU A 389 12.28 -12.57 17.06
CA LEU A 389 12.48 -12.73 15.61
C LEU A 389 11.58 -11.74 14.85
N GLY A 390 12.00 -11.33 13.65
CA GLY A 390 11.18 -10.48 12.80
C GLY A 390 11.94 -9.83 11.65
N THR A 391 11.47 -8.66 11.24
CA THR A 391 12.11 -7.75 10.28
C THR A 391 12.41 -6.41 10.92
N LEU A 392 13.51 -5.77 10.55
CA LEU A 392 13.87 -4.43 11.00
C LEU A 392 13.09 -3.35 10.23
N ASN A 393 12.76 -2.26 10.91
CA ASN A 393 12.42 -0.98 10.32
C ASN A 393 12.88 0.16 11.26
N TYR A 394 12.59 1.41 10.90
CA TYR A 394 12.80 2.57 11.77
C TYR A 394 11.56 3.47 11.78
N ASP A 395 11.43 4.26 12.84
CA ASP A 395 10.34 5.20 13.09
C ASP A 395 10.90 6.52 13.67
N PHE A 396 10.24 7.64 13.37
CA PHE A 396 10.69 8.97 13.80
C PHE A 396 10.18 9.39 15.18
N GLY A 397 9.08 8.80 15.68
CA GLY A 397 8.39 9.13 16.93
C GLY A 397 7.81 10.55 17.04
N SER A 398 8.25 11.50 16.22
CA SER A 398 7.87 12.90 16.28
C SER A 398 8.17 13.65 14.97
N GLU A 399 7.35 14.66 14.68
CA GLU A 399 7.49 15.55 13.51
C GLU A 399 8.89 16.19 13.45
N ALA A 400 9.37 16.72 14.58
CA ALA A 400 10.67 17.38 14.67
C ALA A 400 11.84 16.46 14.33
N ARG A 401 11.76 15.16 14.64
CA ARG A 401 12.80 14.20 14.25
C ARG A 401 12.76 13.88 12.76
N ARG A 402 11.57 13.77 12.15
CA ARG A 402 11.44 13.59 10.68
C ARG A 402 12.01 14.80 9.94
N ASP A 403 11.67 16.01 10.39
CA ASP A 403 12.16 17.28 9.84
C ASP A 403 13.69 17.39 9.94
N SER A 404 14.30 17.01 11.07
CA SER A 404 15.76 16.93 11.19
C SER A 404 16.40 16.03 10.12
N PHE A 405 15.85 14.85 9.85
CA PHE A 405 16.38 13.98 8.79
C PHE A 405 16.15 14.56 7.39
N MET A 406 15.02 15.23 7.15
CA MET A 406 14.73 15.90 5.88
C MET A 406 15.70 17.05 5.58
N GLN A 407 16.27 17.69 6.62
CA GLN A 407 17.28 18.75 6.48
C GLN A 407 18.73 18.24 6.46
N LEU A 408 19.01 17.10 7.09
CA LEU A 408 20.35 16.54 7.25
C LEU A 408 20.76 15.58 6.11
N MET A 409 19.80 14.91 5.48
CA MET A 409 20.07 14.02 4.33
C MET A 409 20.46 14.84 3.09
N PRO A 410 21.44 14.39 2.28
CA PRO A 410 21.83 15.09 1.06
C PRO A 410 20.79 14.88 -0.04
N ASP A 411 20.64 15.88 -0.92
CA ASP A 411 19.82 15.74 -2.13
C ASP A 411 20.31 14.58 -3.01
N VAL A 412 19.35 13.93 -3.66
CA VAL A 412 19.54 12.73 -4.46
C VAL A 412 19.44 13.09 -5.95
N THR A 413 20.53 12.93 -6.69
CA THR A 413 20.63 13.37 -8.10
C THR A 413 20.07 12.35 -9.12
N GLN A 414 19.56 11.20 -8.68
CA GLN A 414 18.95 10.19 -9.56
C GLN A 414 17.86 9.39 -8.85
N LEU A 415 16.68 9.26 -9.47
CA LEU A 415 15.62 8.34 -9.03
C LEU A 415 15.96 6.90 -9.45
N GLU A 416 15.96 5.98 -8.49
CA GLU A 416 16.42 4.61 -8.71
C GLU A 416 15.39 3.74 -9.44
N GLY A 417 15.83 2.96 -10.41
CA GLY A 417 15.00 2.11 -11.27
C GLY A 417 14.81 2.64 -12.70
N ILE A 418 15.11 3.91 -12.94
CA ILE A 418 15.08 4.50 -14.28
C ILE A 418 16.46 4.32 -14.93
N PRO A 419 16.64 3.46 -15.95
CA PRO A 419 17.88 3.42 -16.71
C PRO A 419 18.04 4.72 -17.50
N TYR A 420 19.29 5.17 -17.68
CA TYR A 420 19.56 6.23 -18.65
C TYR A 420 19.02 5.83 -20.03
N PRO A 421 18.36 6.74 -20.78
CA PRO A 421 18.05 6.47 -22.18
C PRO A 421 19.35 6.16 -22.93
N PRO A 422 19.37 5.15 -23.83
CA PRO A 422 20.58 4.74 -24.52
C PRO A 422 21.20 5.93 -25.27
N SER A 423 22.50 6.13 -25.07
CA SER A 423 23.20 7.36 -25.48
C SER A 423 23.41 7.42 -27.00
N ASP A 424 22.42 7.93 -27.73
CA ASP A 424 22.53 8.12 -29.17
C ASP A 424 23.31 9.40 -29.51
N SER A 425 24.40 9.22 -30.26
CA SER A 425 25.37 10.23 -30.74
C SER A 425 26.20 11.02 -29.70
N ALA A 426 27.50 11.13 -29.98
CA ALA A 426 28.50 11.75 -29.09
C ALA A 426 28.62 13.29 -29.23
N LEU A 427 27.49 14.01 -29.26
CA LEU A 427 27.47 15.44 -29.65
C LEU A 427 26.69 16.39 -28.72
N ARG A 428 26.33 15.98 -27.50
CA ARG A 428 25.85 16.89 -26.44
C ARG A 428 26.47 16.54 -25.09
N PRO A 429 26.87 17.53 -24.26
CA PRO A 429 27.06 17.27 -22.84
C PRO A 429 25.70 16.85 -22.24
N GLN A 430 25.72 15.84 -21.38
CA GLN A 430 24.52 15.50 -20.59
C GLN A 430 24.16 16.69 -19.69
N PRO A 431 22.88 17.03 -19.51
CA PRO A 431 22.49 17.97 -18.47
C PRO A 431 22.89 17.40 -17.10
N GLU A 432 23.33 18.24 -16.17
CA GLU A 432 23.65 17.78 -14.82
C GLU A 432 22.38 17.17 -14.17
N PRO A 433 22.48 15.99 -13.54
CA PRO A 433 21.30 15.33 -12.97
C PRO A 433 20.72 16.15 -11.82
N ILE A 434 19.44 16.50 -11.92
CA ILE A 434 18.80 17.47 -11.02
C ILE A 434 18.70 16.87 -9.61
N PRO A 435 19.18 17.58 -8.56
CA PRO A 435 19.03 17.14 -7.18
C PRO A 435 17.56 17.17 -6.74
N PHE A 436 17.02 16.01 -6.40
CA PHE A 436 15.74 15.85 -5.72
C PHE A 436 15.94 15.93 -4.21
N SER A 437 15.02 16.57 -3.49
CA SER A 437 15.04 16.60 -2.02
C SER A 437 15.00 15.16 -1.44
N PRO A 438 15.73 14.90 -0.35
CA PRO A 438 15.81 13.57 0.24
C PRO A 438 14.45 13.10 0.75
N ASN A 439 14.16 11.81 0.57
CA ASN A 439 13.00 11.18 1.19
C ASN A 439 13.44 10.38 2.43
N PRO A 440 13.26 10.88 3.67
CA PRO A 440 13.64 10.14 4.87
C PRO A 440 12.79 8.89 5.11
N HIS A 441 11.62 8.75 4.47
CA HIS A 441 10.82 7.51 4.48
C HIS A 441 11.31 6.47 3.48
N ASP A 442 12.22 6.82 2.55
CA ASP A 442 12.88 5.81 1.71
C ASP A 442 14.02 5.18 2.50
N ALA A 443 13.77 3.96 2.98
CA ALA A 443 14.72 3.20 3.76
C ALA A 443 16.07 2.95 3.04
N LEU A 444 16.12 2.98 1.71
CA LEU A 444 17.37 2.85 0.97
C LEU A 444 18.18 4.15 0.98
N GLN A 445 17.52 5.31 0.92
CA GLN A 445 18.16 6.61 1.12
C GLN A 445 18.63 6.77 2.58
N MET A 446 17.80 6.36 3.55
CA MET A 446 18.17 6.37 4.98
C MET A 446 19.39 5.48 5.27
N VAL A 447 19.40 4.23 4.79
CA VAL A 447 20.55 3.32 4.92
C VAL A 447 21.81 3.92 4.29
N ARG A 448 21.72 4.49 3.08
CA ARG A 448 22.86 5.12 2.40
C ARG A 448 23.39 6.34 3.14
N TYR A 449 22.49 7.14 3.71
CA TYR A 449 22.82 8.29 4.52
C TYR A 449 23.57 7.89 5.80
N LEU A 450 23.04 6.94 6.56
CA LEU A 450 23.68 6.46 7.80
C LEU A 450 25.05 5.78 7.54
N ALA A 451 25.20 5.13 6.39
CA ALA A 451 26.45 4.53 5.93
C ALA A 451 27.40 5.49 5.18
N GLY A 452 27.00 6.74 4.93
CA GLY A 452 27.86 7.78 4.34
C GLY A 452 28.16 7.67 2.84
N PHE A 453 27.30 7.02 2.04
CA PHE A 453 27.51 6.92 0.59
C PHE A 453 27.22 8.25 -0.13
N PRO A 454 28.13 8.76 -0.99
CA PRO A 454 27.89 10.02 -1.73
C PRO A 454 26.89 9.82 -2.87
N THR A 455 25.83 10.64 -2.91
CA THR A 455 24.75 10.57 -3.92
C THR A 455 25.19 10.94 -5.34
N ARG A 456 26.33 11.63 -5.51
CA ARG A 456 26.67 12.37 -6.75
C ARG A 456 27.20 11.56 -7.94
N ASN A 457 27.75 10.35 -7.75
CA ASN A 457 28.51 9.66 -8.82
C ASN A 457 27.95 8.28 -9.18
N PHE A 458 26.89 8.23 -10.00
CA PHE A 458 26.41 7.00 -10.64
C PHE A 458 26.70 6.97 -12.15
N GLN A 459 27.69 6.15 -12.54
CA GLN A 459 27.96 5.73 -13.92
C GLN A 459 27.86 4.20 -14.09
N SER A 460 27.14 3.52 -13.20
CA SER A 460 26.91 2.06 -13.28
C SER A 460 25.40 1.76 -13.38
N PRO A 461 24.94 1.00 -14.39
CA PRO A 461 23.52 0.84 -14.69
C PRO A 461 22.88 -0.34 -13.92
N ALA A 462 22.74 -0.24 -12.60
CA ALA A 462 21.88 -1.12 -11.80
C ALA A 462 21.57 -0.53 -10.40
N ASN A 463 20.37 -0.81 -9.88
CA ASN A 463 19.91 -0.42 -8.52
C ASN A 463 20.68 -1.19 -7.43
N THR A 464 21.92 -0.80 -7.19
CA THR A 464 22.89 -1.62 -6.47
C THR A 464 23.38 -0.89 -5.23
N ILE A 465 23.08 -1.42 -4.04
CA ILE A 465 24.06 -1.33 -2.94
C ILE A 465 25.26 -2.12 -3.45
N PRO A 466 26.47 -1.52 -3.60
CA PRO A 466 27.55 -2.12 -4.39
C PRO A 466 27.76 -3.60 -4.09
N ALA A 467 27.89 -4.43 -5.13
CA ALA A 467 28.01 -5.89 -5.01
C ALA A 467 29.05 -6.35 -3.96
N ASN A 468 30.08 -5.53 -3.76
CA ASN A 468 31.12 -5.68 -2.75
C ASN A 468 30.66 -5.45 -1.29
N TYR A 469 29.37 -5.34 -0.97
CA TYR A 469 28.80 -5.16 0.39
C TYR A 469 28.91 -6.43 1.27
N ALA A 470 29.96 -7.21 1.07
CA ALA A 470 30.47 -8.16 2.06
C ALA A 470 31.04 -7.39 3.28
N PRO A 471 31.04 -7.96 4.50
CA PRO A 471 31.00 -7.20 5.75
C PRO A 471 32.37 -6.66 6.24
N ASN A 472 33.14 -6.01 5.37
CA ASN A 472 34.54 -5.61 5.61
C ASN A 472 34.78 -4.10 5.85
N TYR A 473 33.73 -3.28 5.92
CA TYR A 473 33.81 -1.86 6.33
C TYR A 473 32.72 -1.65 7.40
N GLN A 474 33.00 -1.57 8.70
CA GLN A 474 33.97 -0.77 9.47
C GLN A 474 33.47 0.65 9.77
N TYR A 475 32.41 0.68 10.58
CA TYR A 475 31.72 1.83 11.18
C TYR A 475 30.82 2.63 10.21
N LEU A 476 29.59 2.86 10.66
CA LEU A 476 28.71 3.91 10.14
C LEU A 476 29.43 5.26 10.09
N ALA A 477 29.20 6.02 9.02
CA ALA A 477 29.64 7.40 8.93
C ALA A 477 28.90 8.29 9.94
N ASN A 478 27.60 8.02 10.13
CA ASN A 478 26.68 8.82 10.94
C ASN A 478 26.06 8.01 12.10
N PRO A 479 26.87 7.51 13.07
CA PRO A 479 26.39 6.67 14.15
C PRO A 479 25.49 7.42 15.16
N SER A 480 25.68 8.74 15.29
CA SER A 480 24.85 9.65 16.09
C SER A 480 23.42 9.70 15.59
N GLU A 481 23.21 9.86 14.27
CA GLU A 481 21.88 9.89 13.69
C GLU A 481 21.22 8.51 13.69
N ALA A 482 21.97 7.44 13.44
CA ALA A 482 21.46 6.08 13.60
C ALA A 482 20.94 5.84 15.03
N GLY A 483 21.62 6.39 16.05
CA GLY A 483 21.17 6.38 17.45
C GLY A 483 20.03 7.34 17.79
N SER A 484 19.60 8.20 16.86
CA SER A 484 18.46 9.10 17.05
C SER A 484 17.12 8.49 16.61
N LEU A 485 17.14 7.55 15.66
CA LEU A 485 15.96 6.84 15.15
C LEU A 485 15.39 5.85 16.18
N ILE A 486 14.07 5.65 16.16
CA ILE A 486 13.44 4.54 16.88
C ILE A 486 13.52 3.32 15.97
N TRP A 487 14.52 2.47 16.17
CA TRP A 487 14.60 1.18 15.48
C TRP A 487 13.48 0.27 15.97
N THR A 488 12.75 -0.38 15.06
CA THR A 488 11.69 -1.33 15.41
C THR A 488 12.04 -2.75 14.96
N LEU A 489 11.74 -3.73 15.81
CA LEU A 489 11.55 -5.10 15.38
C LEU A 489 10.06 -5.31 15.12
N ASN A 490 9.75 -5.81 13.93
CA ASN A 490 8.38 -5.97 13.46
C ASN A 490 8.11 -7.46 13.24
N MET A 491 6.94 -7.92 13.67
CA MET A 491 6.38 -9.19 13.24
C MET A 491 5.45 -8.88 12.06
N GLU A 492 5.90 -9.25 10.85
CA GLU A 492 5.27 -8.84 9.59
C GLU A 492 5.22 -7.31 9.46
N LEU A 493 4.01 -6.72 9.50
CA LEU A 493 3.80 -5.27 9.43
C LEU A 493 3.56 -4.64 10.82
N THR A 494 3.59 -5.42 11.90
CA THR A 494 3.29 -4.95 13.26
C THR A 494 4.57 -4.73 14.07
N PRO A 495 4.90 -3.50 14.50
CA PRO A 495 5.98 -3.25 15.45
C PRO A 495 5.69 -3.97 16.79
N ILE A 496 6.60 -4.86 17.22
CA ILE A 496 6.50 -5.59 18.50
C ILE A 496 7.44 -5.04 19.57
N TYR A 497 8.60 -4.53 19.16
CA TYR A 497 9.61 -3.94 20.06
C TYR A 497 10.26 -2.72 19.42
N ALA A 498 10.60 -1.73 20.25
CA ALA A 498 11.62 -0.74 19.91
C ALA A 498 12.99 -1.21 20.42
N ILE A 499 14.02 -1.04 19.60
CA ILE A 499 15.38 -1.53 19.84
C ILE A 499 16.26 -0.34 20.26
N ALA A 500 16.75 -0.36 21.50
CA ALA A 500 17.60 0.70 22.05
C ALA A 500 18.95 0.12 22.52
N PRO A 501 19.97 0.08 21.66
CA PRO A 501 21.35 -0.23 22.04
C PRO A 501 21.89 0.70 23.13
N GLU A 502 22.28 0.13 24.27
CA GLU A 502 22.92 0.84 25.39
C GLU A 502 24.34 0.30 25.63
N GLY A 503 25.23 1.12 26.22
CA GLY A 503 26.58 0.73 26.62
C GLY A 503 27.66 0.83 25.52
N PRO A 504 28.90 0.37 25.79
CA PRO A 504 30.08 0.68 24.97
C PRO A 504 30.08 0.05 23.57
N TYR A 505 29.18 -0.90 23.30
CA TYR A 505 29.04 -1.56 22.00
C TYR A 505 27.83 -1.05 21.19
N ALA A 506 27.11 -0.02 21.66
CA ALA A 506 25.91 0.49 21.00
C ALA A 506 26.14 0.81 19.51
N ASN A 507 27.24 1.50 19.18
CA ASN A 507 27.60 1.84 17.79
C ASN A 507 27.77 0.61 16.89
N LEU A 508 28.34 -0.49 17.42
CA LEU A 508 28.50 -1.75 16.69
C LEU A 508 27.16 -2.48 16.50
N ILE A 509 26.16 -2.21 17.35
CA ILE A 509 24.82 -2.76 17.17
C ILE A 509 24.05 -1.93 16.15
N TYR A 510 24.12 -0.60 16.19
CA TYR A 510 23.54 0.25 15.13
C TYR A 510 24.13 -0.08 13.74
N ASP A 511 25.44 -0.31 13.66
CA ASP A 511 26.14 -0.81 12.45
C ASP A 511 25.48 -2.10 11.92
N ARG A 512 25.23 -3.09 12.79
CA ARG A 512 24.52 -4.33 12.43
C ARG A 512 23.06 -4.14 12.06
N LEU A 513 22.34 -3.22 12.73
CA LEU A 513 20.94 -2.91 12.42
C LEU A 513 20.82 -2.24 11.04
N VAL A 514 21.69 -1.29 10.71
CA VAL A 514 21.77 -0.67 9.38
C VAL A 514 22.14 -1.70 8.32
N SER A 515 23.15 -2.56 8.55
CA SER A 515 23.53 -3.61 7.58
C SER A 515 22.41 -4.64 7.34
N ALA A 516 21.68 -5.04 8.38
CA ALA A 516 20.57 -5.98 8.24
C ALA A 516 19.36 -5.33 7.54
N LEU A 517 19.05 -4.06 7.84
CA LEU A 517 18.04 -3.28 7.10
C LEU A 517 18.45 -3.10 5.62
N ALA A 518 19.72 -2.82 5.34
CA ALA A 518 20.25 -2.74 3.97
C ALA A 518 19.99 -4.03 3.18
N GLY A 519 20.29 -5.19 3.78
CA GLY A 519 20.04 -6.50 3.17
C GLY A 519 18.56 -6.82 2.95
N GLN A 520 17.65 -6.33 3.80
CA GLN A 520 16.19 -6.50 3.60
C GLN A 520 15.65 -5.68 2.41
N LEU A 521 16.37 -4.65 1.97
CA LEU A 521 15.94 -3.75 0.89
C LEU A 521 16.42 -4.20 -0.50
N LEU A 522 17.27 -5.21 -0.56
CA LEU A 522 17.66 -5.86 -1.82
C LEU A 522 16.47 -6.65 -2.39
N GLN A 523 16.33 -6.66 -3.71
CA GLN A 523 15.30 -7.44 -4.37
C GLN A 523 15.58 -8.94 -4.20
N ARG A 524 14.52 -9.74 -3.96
CA ARG A 524 14.63 -11.21 -4.12
C ARG A 524 15.06 -11.53 -5.57
N PRO A 525 15.86 -12.57 -5.80
CA PRO A 525 16.31 -12.93 -7.14
C PRO A 525 15.15 -13.09 -8.15
N ILE A 526 15.36 -12.57 -9.35
CA ILE A 526 14.42 -12.75 -10.47
C ILE A 526 14.47 -14.23 -10.90
N PRO A 527 13.33 -14.92 -11.10
CA PRO A 527 13.31 -16.29 -11.62
C PRO A 527 13.96 -16.40 -13.00
N ASP A 528 14.75 -17.45 -13.23
CA ASP A 528 15.55 -17.65 -14.46
C ASP A 528 14.72 -17.69 -15.77
N ASN A 529 13.40 -17.83 -15.66
CA ASN A 529 12.44 -17.75 -16.77
C ASN A 529 12.06 -16.31 -17.18
N PHE A 530 12.74 -15.28 -16.67
CA PHE A 530 12.67 -13.90 -17.17
C PHE A 530 14.03 -13.45 -17.73
N VAL A 531 14.00 -12.80 -18.90
CA VAL A 531 15.12 -12.31 -19.73
C VAL A 531 15.80 -13.33 -20.67
N GLY A 532 15.51 -13.19 -21.96
CA GLY A 532 16.50 -13.44 -23.00
C GLY A 532 17.20 -12.13 -23.37
N GLY A 533 18.54 -12.09 -23.35
CA GLY A 533 19.29 -10.94 -23.89
C GLY A 533 20.59 -10.52 -23.17
N ILE A 534 20.92 -11.06 -21.99
CA ILE A 534 22.18 -10.72 -21.28
C ILE A 534 23.22 -11.83 -21.46
N ASN A 535 24.49 -11.46 -21.62
CA ASN A 535 25.60 -12.42 -21.67
C ASN A 535 25.76 -13.14 -20.32
N GLY A 536 25.92 -14.47 -20.38
CA GLY A 536 25.77 -15.37 -19.23
C GLY A 536 26.69 -15.08 -18.04
N ASP A 537 27.95 -14.70 -18.28
CA ASP A 537 28.94 -14.50 -17.21
C ASP A 537 28.58 -13.31 -16.31
N ALA A 538 28.18 -12.19 -16.92
CA ALA A 538 27.72 -11.00 -16.20
C ALA A 538 26.38 -11.25 -15.49
N TYR A 539 25.48 -12.04 -16.10
CA TYR A 539 24.23 -12.47 -15.46
C TYR A 539 24.51 -13.30 -14.21
N GLN A 540 25.36 -14.33 -14.28
CA GLN A 540 25.66 -15.16 -13.11
C GLN A 540 26.43 -14.40 -12.03
N GLN A 541 27.35 -13.50 -12.38
CA GLN A 541 28.08 -12.68 -11.40
C GLN A 541 27.18 -11.66 -10.69
N ALA A 542 26.19 -11.08 -11.39
CA ALA A 542 25.15 -10.28 -10.76
C ALA A 542 24.22 -11.15 -9.89
N ARG A 543 23.67 -12.23 -10.44
CA ARG A 543 22.69 -13.11 -9.77
C ARG A 543 23.22 -13.68 -8.46
N THR A 544 24.46 -14.17 -8.45
CA THR A 544 25.13 -14.64 -7.23
C THR A 544 25.29 -13.53 -6.20
N THR A 545 25.75 -12.35 -6.60
CA THR A 545 26.11 -11.30 -5.63
C THR A 545 24.89 -10.53 -5.08
N PHE A 546 23.81 -10.37 -5.85
CA PHE A 546 22.54 -9.85 -5.34
C PHE A 546 21.85 -10.86 -4.39
N SER A 547 21.80 -12.14 -4.76
CA SER A 547 21.20 -13.19 -3.93
C SER A 547 21.90 -13.32 -2.57
N ASN A 548 23.23 -13.28 -2.57
CA ASN A 548 24.04 -13.51 -1.36
C ASN A 548 23.78 -12.49 -0.24
N ASN A 549 23.50 -11.23 -0.57
CA ASN A 549 23.36 -10.17 0.44
C ASN A 549 21.91 -9.96 0.93
N PHE A 550 20.92 -10.63 0.33
CA PHE A 550 19.51 -10.48 0.73
C PHE A 550 19.23 -11.04 2.13
N VAL A 551 18.70 -10.20 3.01
CA VAL A 551 18.34 -10.56 4.40
C VAL A 551 16.83 -10.77 4.46
N SER A 552 16.43 -12.00 4.76
CA SER A 552 15.02 -12.38 4.90
C SER A 552 14.43 -11.98 6.25
N ARG A 553 15.19 -12.14 7.35
CA ARG A 553 14.78 -11.99 8.76
C ARG A 553 15.98 -11.61 9.63
N VAL A 554 15.70 -11.18 10.87
CA VAL A 554 16.70 -11.05 11.94
C VAL A 554 16.30 -11.79 13.20
N SER A 555 17.30 -12.21 14.00
CA SER A 555 17.14 -12.56 15.41
C SER A 555 17.74 -11.48 16.31
N ILE A 556 17.05 -11.13 17.40
CA ILE A 556 17.51 -10.13 18.37
C ILE A 556 17.44 -10.71 19.80
N PRO A 557 18.58 -11.15 20.36
CA PRO A 557 18.74 -11.41 21.78
C PRO A 557 18.88 -10.10 22.56
N GLY A 558 18.38 -10.04 23.79
CA GLY A 558 18.52 -8.86 24.63
C GLY A 558 17.76 -8.95 25.94
N TYR A 559 17.46 -7.77 26.50
CA TYR A 559 16.62 -7.64 27.69
C TYR A 559 15.58 -6.54 27.53
N LEU A 560 14.39 -6.76 28.09
CA LEU A 560 13.36 -5.74 28.26
C LEU A 560 13.83 -4.71 29.30
N THR A 561 13.68 -3.43 28.96
CA THR A 561 14.14 -2.32 29.81
C THR A 561 13.10 -1.86 30.84
N GLY A 562 11.85 -2.35 30.75
CA GLY A 562 10.69 -1.81 31.47
C GLY A 562 10.19 -0.46 30.93
N LYS A 563 10.92 0.18 30.00
CA LYS A 563 10.50 1.40 29.30
C LYS A 563 9.59 1.04 28.12
N THR A 564 8.68 1.95 27.78
CA THR A 564 7.95 1.95 26.51
C THR A 564 8.29 3.21 25.72
N ILE A 565 8.07 3.19 24.40
CA ILE A 565 8.18 4.37 23.54
C ILE A 565 6.95 4.47 22.64
N THR A 566 6.56 5.71 22.29
CA THR A 566 5.48 5.98 21.34
C THR A 566 6.09 6.17 19.95
N LEU A 567 5.59 5.41 18.98
CA LEU A 567 5.94 5.51 17.56
C LEU A 567 5.21 6.69 16.91
N PHE A 568 5.62 7.10 15.71
CA PHE A 568 4.99 8.20 14.96
C PHE A 568 3.49 7.94 14.67
N SER A 569 3.09 6.67 14.59
CA SER A 569 1.69 6.23 14.47
C SER A 569 0.84 6.42 15.74
N GLY A 570 1.44 6.80 16.87
CA GLY A 570 0.80 6.80 18.19
C GLY A 570 0.79 5.43 18.88
N GLN A 571 1.25 4.37 18.23
CA GLN A 571 1.39 3.04 18.86
C GLN A 571 2.45 3.09 19.97
N VAL A 572 2.15 2.53 21.14
CA VAL A 572 3.11 2.38 22.23
C VAL A 572 3.71 0.97 22.21
N VAL A 573 5.04 0.86 22.15
CA VAL A 573 5.76 -0.43 22.13
C VAL A 573 6.78 -0.53 23.27
N PRO A 574 7.02 -1.73 23.83
CA PRO A 574 8.08 -1.96 24.81
C PRO A 574 9.48 -1.83 24.20
N VAL A 575 10.42 -1.31 24.99
CA VAL A 575 11.81 -1.08 24.57
C VAL A 575 12.72 -2.22 25.06
N ILE A 576 13.43 -2.85 24.13
CA ILE A 576 14.45 -3.86 24.38
C ILE A 576 15.85 -3.26 24.16
N THR A 577 16.81 -3.66 24.98
CA THR A 577 18.23 -3.41 24.71
C THR A 577 18.85 -4.70 24.15
N PRO A 578 19.31 -4.70 22.89
CA PRO A 578 19.90 -5.87 22.25
C PRO A 578 21.30 -6.20 22.77
N GLN A 579 21.71 -7.46 22.61
CA GLN A 579 23.11 -7.89 22.73
C GLN A 579 23.72 -8.05 21.33
N LEU A 580 25.00 -7.65 21.16
CA LEU A 580 25.71 -7.74 19.88
C LEU A 580 25.99 -9.18 19.44
N ARG A 581 26.21 -10.09 20.40
CA ARG A 581 26.32 -11.53 20.12
C ARG A 581 24.92 -12.09 19.87
N GLY A 582 24.76 -12.94 18.87
CA GLY A 582 23.49 -13.57 18.48
C GLY A 582 22.49 -12.68 17.73
N LEU A 583 22.83 -11.41 17.51
CA LEU A 583 22.16 -10.60 16.48
C LEU A 583 22.59 -11.15 15.12
N TYR A 584 21.73 -11.99 14.52
CA TYR A 584 21.97 -12.61 13.23
C TYR A 584 21.01 -12.05 12.18
N ALA A 585 21.52 -11.82 10.98
CA ALA A 585 20.74 -11.60 9.77
C ALA A 585 20.65 -12.92 8.99
N TRP A 586 19.46 -13.28 8.49
CA TRP A 586 19.21 -14.60 7.90
C TRP A 586 19.13 -14.52 6.38
N HIS A 587 19.97 -15.28 5.71
CA HIS A 587 20.05 -15.33 4.24
C HIS A 587 19.49 -16.67 3.74
N THR A 588 18.15 -16.76 3.58
CA THR A 588 17.47 -18.03 3.22
C THR A 588 18.03 -18.64 1.94
N GLU A 589 18.20 -17.83 0.88
CA GLU A 589 18.69 -18.31 -0.41
C GLU A 589 20.11 -18.91 -0.29
N ILE A 590 21.05 -18.24 0.41
CA ILE A 590 22.39 -18.81 0.71
C ILE A 590 22.30 -20.17 1.39
N LEU A 591 21.43 -20.31 2.40
CA LEU A 591 21.33 -21.52 3.20
C LEU A 591 20.73 -22.69 2.40
N VAL A 592 19.82 -22.39 1.46
CA VAL A 592 19.26 -23.37 0.54
C VAL A 592 20.27 -23.73 -0.55
N GLU A 593 20.92 -22.76 -1.21
CA GLU A 593 21.96 -23.03 -2.21
C GLU A 593 23.12 -23.86 -1.63
N ASN A 594 23.62 -23.51 -0.44
CA ASN A 594 24.66 -24.29 0.25
C ASN A 594 24.20 -25.72 0.63
N ALA A 595 22.91 -25.93 0.85
CA ALA A 595 22.37 -27.26 1.13
C ALA A 595 22.21 -28.10 -0.15
N ILE A 596 21.80 -27.49 -1.27
CA ILE A 596 21.57 -28.20 -2.55
C ILE A 596 22.83 -28.30 -3.43
N ALA A 597 23.92 -27.59 -3.11
CA ALA A 597 25.20 -27.63 -3.83
C ALA A 597 25.89 -29.03 -3.92
N THR A 598 25.31 -30.06 -3.28
CA THR A 598 25.75 -31.47 -3.37
C THR A 598 24.64 -32.43 -3.79
N ALA A 599 23.53 -31.92 -4.37
CA ALA A 599 22.41 -32.71 -4.89
C ALA A 599 22.57 -32.98 -6.40
N PRO A 600 21.95 -34.06 -6.93
CA PRO A 600 21.84 -34.28 -8.38
C PRO A 600 21.01 -33.18 -9.05
N GLU A 601 21.36 -32.78 -10.27
CA GLU A 601 20.68 -31.68 -11.00
C GLU A 601 19.16 -31.89 -11.12
N GLU A 602 18.73 -33.14 -11.36
CA GLU A 602 17.33 -33.55 -11.44
C GLU A 602 16.52 -33.30 -10.15
N GLU A 603 17.19 -33.25 -8.99
CA GLU A 603 16.57 -33.01 -7.69
C GLU A 603 16.64 -31.53 -7.24
N ILE A 604 17.53 -30.72 -7.82
CA ILE A 604 17.86 -29.35 -7.33
C ILE A 604 16.60 -28.49 -7.15
N THR A 605 15.71 -28.43 -8.15
CA THR A 605 14.50 -27.59 -8.06
C THR A 605 13.54 -28.08 -6.97
N ARG A 606 13.24 -29.38 -6.94
CA ARG A 606 12.36 -29.97 -5.91
C ARG A 606 12.92 -29.78 -4.51
N LEU A 607 14.24 -29.91 -4.35
CA LEU A 607 14.92 -29.77 -3.07
C LEU A 607 15.02 -28.31 -2.63
N ARG A 608 15.22 -27.36 -3.56
CA ARG A 608 15.16 -25.91 -3.31
C ARG A 608 13.78 -25.53 -2.77
N ASP A 609 12.72 -25.86 -3.51
CA ASP A 609 11.34 -25.53 -3.12
C ASP A 609 10.97 -26.15 -1.76
N ALA A 610 11.33 -27.42 -1.54
CA ALA A 610 11.08 -28.12 -0.28
C ALA A 610 11.86 -27.52 0.91
N LEU A 611 13.11 -27.06 0.71
CA LEU A 611 13.90 -26.42 1.76
C LEU A 611 13.44 -24.99 2.05
N THR A 612 13.14 -24.19 1.02
CA THR A 612 12.62 -22.83 1.20
C THR A 612 11.27 -22.84 1.91
N GLY A 613 10.32 -23.67 1.45
CA GLY A 613 9.01 -23.81 2.10
C GLY A 613 9.10 -24.36 3.53
N PHE A 614 10.07 -25.24 3.80
CA PHE A 614 10.37 -25.73 5.15
C PHE A 614 10.94 -24.64 6.07
N LEU A 615 11.91 -23.85 5.60
CA LEU A 615 12.54 -22.78 6.38
C LEU A 615 11.57 -21.62 6.66
N ASP A 616 10.78 -21.21 5.67
CA ASP A 616 9.70 -20.24 5.86
C ASP A 616 8.67 -20.78 6.86
N ARG A 617 8.18 -22.03 6.69
CA ARG A 617 7.21 -22.62 7.64
C ARG A 617 7.79 -22.75 9.05
N ILE A 618 9.07 -23.08 9.23
CA ILE A 618 9.74 -23.07 10.54
C ILE A 618 9.72 -21.67 11.16
N PHE A 619 10.00 -20.62 10.39
CA PHE A 619 9.89 -19.25 10.88
C PHE A 619 8.44 -18.91 11.26
N PHE A 620 7.47 -19.21 10.41
CA PHE A 620 6.06 -18.85 10.65
C PHE A 620 5.44 -19.67 11.81
N ASP A 621 5.67 -20.98 11.90
CA ASP A 621 5.11 -21.83 12.96
C ASP A 621 5.77 -21.58 14.35
N LEU A 622 7.01 -21.07 14.40
CA LEU A 622 7.74 -20.82 15.66
C LEU A 622 7.72 -19.37 16.15
N ARG A 623 7.58 -18.37 15.26
CA ARG A 623 7.74 -16.95 15.64
C ARG A 623 6.75 -16.53 16.73
N ASN A 624 7.28 -15.96 17.81
CA ASN A 624 6.51 -15.47 18.95
C ASN A 624 7.22 -14.25 19.59
N LEU A 625 6.64 -13.67 20.63
CA LEU A 625 7.17 -12.47 21.30
C LEU A 625 8.54 -12.68 21.98
N GLY A 626 8.96 -13.92 22.26
CA GLY A 626 10.31 -14.21 22.74
C GLY A 626 10.54 -13.88 24.21
N THR A 627 9.50 -13.76 25.04
CA THR A 627 9.63 -13.28 26.44
C THR A 627 9.65 -14.39 27.48
N THR A 628 8.78 -15.39 27.38
CA THR A 628 8.84 -16.56 28.27
C THR A 628 9.99 -17.50 27.89
N SER A 629 10.34 -18.46 28.73
CA SER A 629 11.43 -19.39 28.40
C SER A 629 11.08 -20.33 27.25
N ALA A 630 9.83 -20.81 27.18
CA ALA A 630 9.34 -21.57 26.03
C ALA A 630 9.36 -20.73 24.73
N ASP A 631 8.93 -19.46 24.79
CA ASP A 631 9.01 -18.49 23.69
C ASP A 631 10.45 -18.32 23.16
N ARG A 632 11.42 -18.09 24.07
CA ARG A 632 12.85 -17.99 23.72
C ARG A 632 13.37 -19.28 23.10
N ALA A 633 12.94 -20.45 23.60
CA ALA A 633 13.34 -21.75 23.06
C ALA A 633 12.78 -21.99 21.65
N LEU A 634 11.51 -21.64 21.40
CA LEU A 634 10.87 -21.68 20.08
C LEU A 634 11.59 -20.77 19.07
N ASN A 635 11.81 -19.50 19.42
CA ASN A 635 12.49 -18.53 18.55
C ASN A 635 13.97 -18.90 18.30
N TYR A 636 14.67 -19.43 19.30
CA TYR A 636 16.03 -19.94 19.09
C TYR A 636 16.05 -21.24 18.29
N ALA A 637 15.07 -22.14 18.44
CA ALA A 637 14.94 -23.34 17.62
C ALA A 637 14.78 -23.00 16.13
N ALA A 638 14.04 -21.95 15.79
CA ALA A 638 13.99 -21.44 14.42
C ALA A 638 15.38 -21.02 13.95
N THR A 639 16.08 -20.19 14.74
CA THR A 639 17.45 -19.74 14.44
C THR A 639 18.39 -20.94 14.20
N ASN A 640 18.33 -21.95 15.07
CA ASN A 640 19.15 -23.15 15.03
C ASN A 640 18.80 -24.07 13.84
N ALA A 641 17.52 -24.16 13.46
CA ALA A 641 17.08 -24.88 12.26
C ALA A 641 17.64 -24.25 10.98
N PHE A 642 17.65 -22.91 10.87
CA PHE A 642 18.35 -22.20 9.79
C PHE A 642 19.87 -22.51 9.78
N GLN A 643 20.54 -22.50 10.94
CA GLN A 643 21.97 -22.87 11.02
C GLN A 643 22.25 -24.36 10.73
N THR A 644 21.26 -25.25 10.91
CA THR A 644 21.39 -26.72 10.74
C THR A 644 20.68 -27.25 9.49
N THR A 645 20.38 -26.41 8.50
CA THR A 645 19.68 -26.75 7.25
C THR A 645 20.27 -27.99 6.55
N SER A 646 21.60 -28.17 6.60
CA SER A 646 22.31 -29.34 6.04
C SER A 646 21.94 -30.69 6.69
N VAL A 647 21.59 -30.69 7.99
CA VAL A 647 21.10 -31.87 8.73
C VAL A 647 19.65 -32.19 8.35
N LEU A 648 18.85 -31.13 8.17
CA LEU A 648 17.41 -31.20 7.88
C LEU A 648 17.13 -31.57 6.41
N ARG A 649 18.08 -31.31 5.50
CA ARG A 649 18.10 -31.79 4.11
C ARG A 649 17.82 -33.29 3.97
N GLN A 650 18.21 -34.12 4.94
CA GLN A 650 17.94 -35.56 4.89
C GLN A 650 16.43 -35.89 4.95
N ALA A 651 15.61 -35.05 5.58
CA ALA A 651 14.15 -35.23 5.63
C ALA A 651 13.48 -34.70 4.35
N THR A 652 13.75 -33.45 3.96
CA THR A 652 13.14 -32.83 2.77
C THR A 652 13.56 -33.52 1.47
N GLY A 653 14.84 -33.89 1.32
CA GLY A 653 15.31 -34.70 0.18
C GLY A 653 14.77 -36.13 0.16
N GLN A 654 14.19 -36.61 1.27
CA GLN A 654 13.46 -37.87 1.32
C GLN A 654 11.97 -37.72 0.97
N GLY A 655 11.51 -36.53 0.57
CA GLY A 655 10.11 -36.19 0.31
C GLY A 655 9.30 -35.88 1.58
N MET A 656 9.92 -35.90 2.76
CA MET A 656 9.21 -35.72 4.02
C MET A 656 8.97 -34.24 4.33
N GLN A 657 7.76 -33.92 4.75
CA GLN A 657 7.34 -32.57 5.14
C GLN A 657 7.24 -32.46 6.67
N LEU A 658 7.33 -31.23 7.19
CA LEU A 658 7.10 -30.95 8.61
C LEU A 658 5.64 -31.24 8.97
N ASP A 659 5.42 -32.02 10.02
CA ASP A 659 4.12 -32.42 10.54
C ASP A 659 3.77 -31.54 11.75
N THR A 660 4.44 -31.82 12.87
CA THR A 660 4.21 -31.19 14.18
C THR A 660 5.49 -30.61 14.76
N ILE A 661 5.33 -29.53 15.51
CA ILE A 661 6.34 -28.98 16.42
C ILE A 661 5.84 -29.22 17.85
N ASN A 662 6.68 -29.74 18.73
CA ASN A 662 6.41 -29.82 20.17
C ASN A 662 7.59 -29.28 20.98
N VAL A 663 7.29 -28.63 22.11
CA VAL A 663 8.30 -28.02 23.00
C VAL A 663 7.96 -28.36 24.45
N GLU A 664 8.91 -29.00 25.13
CA GLU A 664 8.78 -29.46 26.51
C GLU A 664 10.03 -29.10 27.32
N ARG A 665 9.94 -29.02 28.65
CA ARG A 665 11.12 -28.72 29.49
C ARG A 665 12.05 -29.95 29.51
N SER A 666 13.32 -29.75 29.18
CA SER A 666 14.28 -30.84 29.03
C SER A 666 14.76 -31.38 30.38
N PRO A 667 14.78 -32.71 30.59
CA PRO A 667 15.38 -33.31 31.79
C PRO A 667 16.91 -33.48 31.67
N PHE A 668 17.54 -33.10 30.55
CA PHE A 668 18.93 -33.41 30.24
C PHE A 668 19.96 -32.33 30.62
N CYS A 669 19.61 -31.42 31.53
CA CYS A 669 20.40 -30.23 31.84
C CYS A 669 20.82 -30.09 33.31
N ARG A 670 21.66 -29.07 33.57
CA ARG A 670 22.19 -28.75 34.90
C ARG A 670 21.09 -28.17 35.79
N MET A 671 21.30 -28.22 37.11
CA MET A 671 20.27 -27.84 38.09
C MET A 671 19.83 -26.37 37.98
N ASP A 672 20.74 -25.50 37.55
CA ASP A 672 20.52 -24.06 37.36
C ASP A 672 20.20 -23.67 35.90
N SER A 673 19.99 -24.65 35.01
CA SER A 673 19.67 -24.44 33.59
C SER A 673 18.16 -24.45 33.32
N ASP A 674 17.72 -23.53 32.46
CA ASP A 674 16.39 -23.47 31.87
C ASP A 674 16.39 -24.09 30.47
N CYS A 675 16.39 -25.42 30.40
CA CYS A 675 16.46 -26.15 29.13
C CYS A 675 15.11 -26.63 28.60
N TRP A 676 14.99 -26.66 27.28
CA TRP A 676 13.81 -27.06 26.53
C TRP A 676 14.20 -28.02 25.41
N ASP A 677 13.49 -29.15 25.32
CA ASP A 677 13.58 -30.11 24.22
C ASP A 677 12.56 -29.68 23.14
N VAL A 678 13.06 -29.24 21.99
CA VAL A 678 12.25 -28.88 20.82
C VAL A 678 12.27 -30.03 19.82
N ARG A 679 11.10 -30.60 19.54
CA ARG A 679 10.90 -31.76 18.66
C ARG A 679 10.20 -31.33 17.38
N LEU A 680 10.85 -31.56 16.24
CA LEU A 680 10.25 -31.44 14.90
C LEU A 680 9.93 -32.84 14.38
N THR A 681 8.65 -33.13 14.14
CA THR A 681 8.22 -34.39 13.53
C THR A 681 8.01 -34.19 12.04
N PHE A 682 8.54 -35.08 11.21
CA PHE A 682 8.33 -35.10 9.77
C PHE A 682 7.54 -36.34 9.35
N PHE A 683 6.69 -36.20 8.34
CA PHE A 683 5.90 -37.28 7.74
C PHE A 683 6.08 -37.30 6.21
N ASP A 684 5.73 -38.41 5.58
CA ASP A 684 5.72 -38.55 4.12
C ASP A 684 4.26 -38.41 3.62
N PRO A 685 3.92 -37.35 2.86
CA PRO A 685 2.56 -37.12 2.39
C PRO A 685 2.16 -38.07 1.26
N ASP A 686 3.12 -38.57 0.48
CA ASP A 686 2.91 -39.52 -0.61
C ASP A 686 2.75 -40.95 -0.07
N ASN A 687 3.27 -41.24 1.12
CA ASN A 687 3.24 -42.56 1.75
C ASN A 687 2.98 -42.54 3.27
N ASN A 688 1.71 -42.46 3.65
CA ASN A 688 1.21 -42.57 5.03
C ASN A 688 1.56 -43.89 5.78
N ARG A 689 2.26 -44.86 5.16
CA ARG A 689 2.80 -46.05 5.83
C ARG A 689 4.29 -45.96 6.16
N ARG A 690 4.97 -44.91 5.70
CA ARG A 690 6.39 -44.67 6.02
C ARG A 690 6.49 -44.11 7.43
N ALA A 691 7.42 -44.65 8.22
CA ALA A 691 7.69 -44.16 9.56
C ALA A 691 7.98 -42.65 9.54
N ARG A 692 7.31 -41.90 10.42
CA ARG A 692 7.62 -40.49 10.70
C ARG A 692 9.05 -40.38 11.23
N ARG A 693 9.67 -39.21 11.09
CA ARG A 693 11.02 -38.96 11.60
C ARG A 693 11.04 -37.76 12.54
N VAL A 694 11.52 -37.97 13.76
CA VAL A 694 11.66 -36.90 14.76
C VAL A 694 13.09 -36.39 14.74
N TYR A 695 13.24 -35.07 14.80
CA TYR A 695 14.49 -34.36 15.09
C TYR A 695 14.31 -33.60 16.41
N ARG A 696 15.25 -33.74 17.35
CA ARG A 696 15.24 -33.07 18.64
C ARG A 696 16.47 -32.19 18.84
N PHE A 697 16.21 -30.93 19.17
CA PHE A 697 17.17 -29.97 19.67
C PHE A 697 16.96 -29.82 21.17
N THR A 698 18.03 -29.82 21.96
CA THR A 698 17.98 -29.41 23.38
C THR A 698 18.55 -27.98 23.42
N ILE A 699 17.83 -27.03 24.02
CA ILE A 699 18.20 -25.61 24.02
C ILE A 699 18.15 -25.10 25.46
N ASP A 700 19.26 -24.51 25.94
CA ASP A 700 19.31 -23.78 27.21
C ASP A 700 19.00 -22.29 26.94
N VAL A 701 18.01 -21.72 27.64
CA VAL A 701 17.58 -20.31 27.50
C VAL A 701 17.81 -19.49 28.78
N SER A 702 18.70 -19.95 29.67
CA SER A 702 19.04 -19.27 30.94
C SER A 702 19.72 -17.92 30.73
N ASP A 703 20.57 -17.82 29.70
CA ASP A 703 21.31 -16.61 29.34
C ASP A 703 20.57 -15.76 28.31
N ILE A 704 20.98 -14.48 28.19
CA ILE A 704 20.55 -13.56 27.11
C ILE A 704 20.81 -14.20 25.72
N MET A 705 21.85 -15.03 25.65
CA MET A 705 22.18 -15.87 24.51
C MET A 705 21.83 -17.33 24.80
N PRO A 706 20.75 -17.86 24.21
CA PRO A 706 20.49 -19.29 24.26
C PRO A 706 21.57 -20.11 23.56
N VAL A 707 21.73 -21.36 23.98
CA VAL A 707 22.74 -22.29 23.44
C VAL A 707 22.17 -23.68 23.19
N THR A 708 22.60 -24.33 22.10
CA THR A 708 22.27 -25.73 21.80
C THR A 708 23.08 -26.68 22.69
N VAL A 709 22.39 -27.57 23.40
CA VAL A 709 23.00 -28.54 24.34
C VAL A 709 23.23 -29.88 23.63
N GLY A 710 24.40 -30.01 23.00
CA GLY A 710 24.82 -31.21 22.28
C GLY A 710 24.23 -31.33 20.86
N ASP A 711 24.54 -32.44 20.18
CA ASP A 711 24.14 -32.64 18.78
C ASP A 711 22.62 -32.85 18.62
N VAL A 712 22.09 -32.41 17.47
CA VAL A 712 20.72 -32.72 17.03
C VAL A 712 20.54 -34.24 16.98
N ARG A 713 19.55 -34.75 17.73
CA ARG A 713 19.22 -36.19 17.73
C ARG A 713 18.10 -36.44 16.74
N SER A 714 18.17 -37.53 15.96
CA SER A 714 17.05 -37.93 15.09
C SER A 714 16.79 -39.43 15.14
N TRP A 715 15.53 -39.82 15.07
CA TRP A 715 15.07 -41.21 15.09
C TRP A 715 13.73 -41.37 14.38
N PRO A 716 13.42 -42.56 13.82
CA PRO A 716 12.09 -42.85 13.29
C PRO A 716 11.08 -43.13 14.42
N ILE A 717 9.82 -42.79 14.20
CA ILE A 717 8.67 -43.26 14.98
C ILE A 717 7.64 -43.87 14.02
N SER A 718 6.98 -44.95 14.46
CA SER A 718 5.92 -45.64 13.71
C SER A 718 4.59 -44.91 13.81
#